data_AF-A0A1L8GNN3-F1
#
_entry.id   AF-A0A1L8GNN3-F1
#
_cell.length_a   1.000
_cell.length_b   1.000
_cell.length_c   1.000
_cell.angle_alpha   90.00
_cell.angle_beta   90.00
_cell.angle_gamma   90.00
#
_symmetry.space_group_name_H-M   'P 1'
#
loop_
_entity.id
_entity.type
_entity.pdbx_description
1 polymer ?
#
loop_
_entity_poly.entity_id
_entity_poly.type
_entity_poly.pdbx_seq_one_letter_code
_entity_poly.pdbx_strand_id
1 'polypeptide(L)'
;MSQAEMLEEMRHWSPDVCRRELPGSLTKLLSMYQNSDSWTEDIRVFNLLTEMFLPHVSVLELEQSVLSKVLPKAVKLFDNLVHEVSSQSSGLSSQNTELKSSLRNILQNMVHWLGALTAFVRQVCSFEESLNLENIHSLPKSVLHVLKTAFSHCKDSDSVYSGRLHLVSDLLQALFKEAVSLQKHIMELLDKTNIKPSSLEKDTADMAAVLHMVLEICSVVSKMDHALHANTWKFIIKQSLKHHASVESQLRHHDFVNGLCDDILLSFQSCLQLAEHMLVSGSQDNTDQRLFQKTAKLCRFFANSLVHYTKEFMPFLSGSCTRLHQLYLQIHSQFPPSLYATLISEAHKNEIACVFLVALDPLILQLLSHRAFVESVLRECLDLPHEHAFPQCMLLMNIMDKLPSQVEDIQMLWCTRSRFPEEIPRMTIFQAVFHNFMQCSPELSLPLRLQGVSVKGQNPLDITFYEYVCIHICVYIVSLPPAFFPQLEQALLDAVLSHSLMSSLLAMDTWCFLARYGTAELCAHHVHIVAHMVKSCPGASLQRFQLTTLLRRLLFLMAADHQGEFIKAFPPLEAENVPVWEQLCLNALPSSLRAQVKHNLLTAGISQCTRWLNGTCTLGDLQQLNASLAALLPACTTTGETLDLQRQSDVLGVISQLWPMLTVKQMSSQSSVQHTFCLLLVLLASTVQTLEPSLLIQVISLLASLFKENPPDHVRLAALDFLSVLGKMFIPQDAQAAVLPKLSSLFSMLLGDSSWLTRQHALETFTQFAEETSHEQVVPESLTTEDTKSQVIAFLNKAVSPAEGESARLDRIKGERGVLGAFIIRASQKSEQETTEPVAKRARAAACHEDQYEAQIEAAEKALTAVQSLLHKSTAPVWLPERLRHIHGLLTALQQSVQTVGER
;
A
#
# COMPACT_ATOMS: atom_id res chain seq x y z
N MET A 1 58.10 -1.92 57.93
CA MET A 1 58.07 -1.45 56.54
C MET A 1 56.82 -0.62 56.31
N SER A 2 56.97 0.55 55.71
CA SER A 2 55.83 1.32 55.23
C SER A 2 55.14 0.57 54.08
N GLN A 3 53.87 0.86 53.81
CA GLN A 3 53.13 0.25 52.68
C GLN A 3 53.84 0.51 51.34
N ALA A 4 54.48 1.66 51.17
CA ALA A 4 55.23 2.02 49.96
C ALA A 4 56.53 1.23 49.80
N GLU A 5 57.29 1.01 50.88
CA GLU A 5 58.52 0.18 50.86
C GLU A 5 58.21 -1.27 50.47
N MET A 6 57.07 -1.78 50.94
CA MET A 6 56.63 -3.14 50.62
C MET A 6 56.26 -3.33 49.15
N LEU A 7 55.56 -2.36 48.55
CA LEU A 7 55.19 -2.41 47.13
C LEU A 7 56.43 -2.35 46.23
N GLU A 8 57.42 -1.52 46.59
CA GLU A 8 58.69 -1.44 45.85
C GLU A 8 59.54 -2.71 46.00
N GLU A 9 59.58 -3.32 47.18
CA GLU A 9 60.28 -4.60 47.37
C GLU A 9 59.64 -5.71 46.52
N MET A 10 58.31 -5.83 46.56
CA MET A 10 57.55 -6.83 45.79
C MET A 10 57.79 -6.71 44.28
N ARG A 11 58.04 -5.51 43.78
CA ARG A 11 58.30 -5.26 42.35
C ARG A 11 59.61 -5.89 41.85
N HIS A 12 60.55 -6.17 42.76
CA HIS A 12 61.85 -6.75 42.44
C HIS A 12 61.92 -8.26 42.75
N TRP A 13 60.80 -8.89 43.11
CA TRP A 13 60.74 -10.32 43.39
C TRP A 13 60.92 -11.18 42.12
N SER A 14 61.56 -12.34 42.26
CA SER A 14 61.65 -13.31 41.16
C SER A 14 60.34 -14.11 41.03
N PRO A 15 60.04 -14.72 39.87
CA PRO A 15 58.85 -15.54 39.68
C PRO A 15 58.69 -16.67 40.72
N ASP A 16 59.80 -17.25 41.17
CA ASP A 16 59.79 -18.31 42.19
C ASP A 16 59.40 -17.79 43.58
N VAL A 17 59.81 -16.55 43.91
CA VAL A 17 59.43 -15.87 45.15
C VAL A 17 57.94 -15.49 45.09
N CYS A 18 57.47 -14.95 43.97
CA CYS A 18 56.07 -14.61 43.78
C CYS A 18 55.13 -15.83 43.90
N ARG A 19 55.52 -16.99 43.36
CA ARG A 19 54.76 -18.25 43.53
C ARG A 19 54.70 -18.70 44.99
N ARG A 20 55.83 -18.64 45.70
CA ARG A 20 55.92 -19.11 47.09
C ARG A 20 55.09 -18.23 48.03
N GLU A 21 55.19 -16.91 47.87
CA GLU A 21 54.52 -15.92 48.72
C GLU A 21 53.11 -15.55 48.24
N LEU A 22 52.60 -16.21 47.18
CA LEU A 22 51.31 -15.90 46.55
C LEU A 22 50.14 -15.83 47.55
N PRO A 23 49.92 -16.80 48.47
CA PRO A 23 48.74 -16.78 49.34
C PRO A 23 48.74 -15.61 50.33
N GLY A 24 49.91 -15.30 50.90
CA GLY A 24 50.09 -14.22 51.88
C GLY A 24 50.11 -12.84 51.23
N SER A 25 50.82 -12.70 50.12
CA SER A 25 50.96 -11.43 49.40
C SER A 25 49.70 -11.03 48.65
N LEU A 26 48.99 -11.98 48.03
CA LEU A 26 47.73 -11.70 47.32
C LEU A 26 46.66 -11.15 48.27
N THR A 27 46.46 -11.78 49.43
CA THR A 27 45.47 -11.32 50.42
C THR A 27 45.79 -9.91 50.92
N LYS A 28 47.07 -9.62 51.14
CA LYS A 28 47.53 -8.30 51.60
C LYS A 28 47.34 -7.24 50.52
N LEU A 29 47.72 -7.52 49.27
CA LEU A 29 47.53 -6.61 48.13
C LEU A 29 46.05 -6.35 47.85
N LEU A 30 45.20 -7.38 47.93
CA LEU A 30 43.75 -7.21 47.82
C LEU A 30 43.21 -6.30 48.93
N SER A 31 43.66 -6.47 50.18
CA SER A 31 43.25 -5.60 51.28
C SER A 31 43.68 -4.14 51.08
N MET A 32 44.89 -3.91 50.57
CA MET A 32 45.39 -2.57 50.24
C MET A 32 44.58 -1.97 49.10
N TYR A 33 44.33 -2.76 48.06
CA TYR A 33 43.52 -2.34 46.92
C TYR A 33 42.10 -1.99 47.34
N GLN A 34 41.45 -2.72 48.26
CA GLN A 34 40.09 -2.37 48.69
C GLN A 34 40.04 -1.08 49.51
N ASN A 35 41.01 -0.87 50.41
CA ASN A 35 41.00 0.22 51.39
C ASN A 35 41.69 1.52 50.94
N SER A 36 42.32 1.54 49.76
CA SER A 36 42.96 2.74 49.22
C SER A 36 41.92 3.76 48.73
N ASP A 37 42.12 5.03 49.10
CA ASP A 37 41.35 6.20 48.66
C ASP A 37 42.08 7.01 47.56
N SER A 38 43.29 6.57 47.17
CA SER A 38 44.13 7.27 46.20
C SER A 38 44.19 6.50 44.88
N TRP A 39 43.72 7.13 43.81
CA TRP A 39 43.80 6.59 42.45
C TRP A 39 45.21 6.16 42.07
N THR A 40 46.21 6.99 42.37
CA THR A 40 47.61 6.67 42.02
C THR A 40 48.11 5.42 42.74
N GLU A 41 47.64 5.16 43.96
CA GLU A 41 47.97 3.93 44.69
C GLU A 41 47.15 2.75 44.15
N ASP A 42 45.87 2.95 43.83
CA ASP A 42 45.03 1.92 43.20
C ASP A 42 45.64 1.43 41.88
N ILE A 43 46.13 2.31 41.01
CA ILE A 43 46.83 1.94 39.77
C ILE A 43 48.12 1.17 40.04
N ARG A 44 48.91 1.60 41.02
CA ARG A 44 50.17 0.93 41.37
C ARG A 44 49.92 -0.49 41.88
N VAL A 45 48.98 -0.65 42.82
CA VAL A 45 48.62 -1.96 43.38
C VAL A 45 48.00 -2.85 42.31
N PHE A 46 47.14 -2.32 41.45
CA PHE A 46 46.54 -3.07 40.34
C PHE A 46 47.58 -3.57 39.34
N ASN A 47 48.53 -2.73 38.93
CA ASN A 47 49.62 -3.15 38.04
C ASN A 47 50.54 -4.18 38.69
N LEU A 48 50.87 -4.03 39.98
CA LEU A 48 51.67 -5.01 40.70
C LEU A 48 50.98 -6.38 40.78
N LEU A 49 49.66 -6.39 41.09
CA LEU A 49 48.83 -7.59 41.05
C LEU A 49 48.85 -8.25 39.66
N THR A 50 48.74 -7.43 38.61
CA THR A 50 48.72 -7.85 37.21
C THR A 50 50.03 -8.50 36.77
N GLU A 51 51.16 -7.82 37.00
CA GLU A 51 52.46 -8.22 36.45
C GLU A 51 53.13 -9.32 37.26
N MET A 52 53.05 -9.26 38.60
CA MET A 52 53.86 -10.11 39.48
C MET A 52 53.13 -11.35 39.99
N PHE A 53 51.81 -11.27 40.19
CA PHE A 53 51.05 -12.32 40.88
C PHE A 53 50.05 -13.05 39.99
N LEU A 54 49.34 -12.34 39.10
CA LEU A 54 48.39 -12.95 38.16
C LEU A 54 48.97 -14.12 37.33
N PRO A 55 50.22 -14.08 36.82
CA PRO A 55 50.78 -15.19 36.04
C PRO A 55 50.96 -16.50 36.81
N HIS A 56 50.82 -16.46 38.15
CA HIS A 56 51.06 -17.58 39.04
C HIS A 56 49.78 -18.15 39.66
N VAL A 57 48.62 -17.54 39.39
CA VAL A 57 47.31 -18.01 39.84
C VAL A 57 46.80 -19.10 38.89
N SER A 58 46.25 -20.18 39.44
CA SER A 58 45.59 -21.23 38.66
C SER A 58 44.36 -20.69 37.94
N VAL A 59 44.14 -21.08 36.67
CA VAL A 59 42.97 -20.66 35.88
C VAL A 59 41.65 -21.01 36.58
N LEU A 60 41.59 -22.13 37.30
CA LEU A 60 40.39 -22.59 38.03
C LEU A 60 40.07 -21.70 39.25
N GLU A 61 41.08 -21.06 39.84
CA GLU A 61 40.92 -20.20 41.01
C GLU A 61 40.83 -18.72 40.64
N LEU A 62 41.11 -18.38 39.38
CA LEU A 62 41.28 -17.01 38.89
C LEU A 62 40.07 -16.11 39.22
N GLU A 63 38.87 -16.61 38.95
CA GLU A 63 37.62 -15.90 39.21
C GLU A 63 37.45 -15.55 40.69
N GLN A 64 37.53 -16.56 41.57
CA GLN A 64 37.23 -16.43 43.00
C GLN A 64 38.36 -15.73 43.77
N SER A 65 39.61 -15.94 43.36
CA SER A 65 40.78 -15.43 44.07
C SER A 65 41.11 -13.99 43.70
N VAL A 66 40.90 -13.60 42.43
CA VAL A 66 41.32 -12.28 41.90
C VAL A 66 40.17 -11.52 41.24
N LEU A 67 39.56 -12.06 40.17
CA LEU A 67 38.70 -11.27 39.28
C LEU A 67 37.48 -10.68 40.00
N SER A 68 36.73 -11.51 40.71
CA SER A 68 35.51 -11.11 41.41
C SER A 68 35.77 -10.12 42.56
N LYS A 69 37.01 -10.03 43.04
CA LYS A 69 37.42 -9.12 44.13
C LYS A 69 37.95 -7.80 43.59
N VAL A 70 38.74 -7.84 42.50
CA VAL A 70 39.42 -6.65 41.98
C VAL A 70 38.51 -5.85 41.05
N LEU A 71 37.82 -6.50 40.13
CA LEU A 71 37.11 -5.82 39.04
C LEU A 71 35.93 -4.93 39.46
N PRO A 72 35.11 -5.26 40.49
CA PRO A 72 34.02 -4.38 40.90
C PRO A 72 34.50 -3.00 41.37
N LYS A 73 35.62 -2.95 42.13
CA LYS A 73 36.24 -1.68 42.51
C LYS A 73 36.79 -0.99 41.27
N ALA A 74 37.41 -1.72 40.33
CA ALA A 74 37.94 -1.13 39.11
C ALA A 74 36.90 -0.44 38.22
N VAL A 75 35.70 -1.01 38.12
CA VAL A 75 34.56 -0.41 37.40
C VAL A 75 34.10 0.85 38.11
N LYS A 76 33.82 0.75 39.42
CA LYS A 76 33.38 1.90 40.24
C LYS A 76 34.38 3.05 40.17
N LEU A 77 35.66 2.72 40.17
CA LEU A 77 36.74 3.68 40.02
C LEU A 77 36.61 4.40 38.66
N PHE A 78 36.52 3.68 37.54
CA PHE A 78 36.38 4.35 36.25
C PHE A 78 35.12 5.23 36.15
N ASP A 79 33.99 4.77 36.68
CA ASP A 79 32.71 5.51 36.67
C ASP A 79 32.79 6.82 37.47
N ASN A 80 33.45 6.81 38.63
CA ASN A 80 33.67 8.03 39.41
C ASN A 80 34.50 9.06 38.65
N LEU A 81 35.52 8.64 37.88
CA LEU A 81 36.31 9.56 37.05
C LEU A 81 35.43 10.21 35.98
N VAL A 82 34.58 9.44 35.30
CA VAL A 82 33.67 9.94 34.26
C VAL A 82 32.64 10.91 34.85
N HIS A 83 32.09 10.58 36.03
CA HIS A 83 31.17 11.46 36.75
C HIS A 83 31.86 12.78 37.15
N GLU A 84 33.11 12.73 37.62
CA GLU A 84 33.88 13.93 37.98
C GLU A 84 34.20 14.81 36.75
N VAL A 85 34.50 14.20 35.60
CA VAL A 85 34.62 14.95 34.34
C VAL A 85 33.31 15.66 34.01
N SER A 86 32.19 14.95 34.11
CA SER A 86 30.87 15.48 33.73
C SER A 86 30.38 16.59 34.66
N SER A 87 30.72 16.53 35.95
CA SER A 87 30.37 17.56 36.94
C SER A 87 31.17 18.85 36.75
N GLN A 88 32.46 18.72 36.39
CA GLN A 88 33.38 19.84 36.22
C GLN A 88 33.37 20.47 34.81
N SER A 89 32.88 19.75 33.79
CA SER A 89 33.02 20.18 32.38
C SER A 89 32.24 21.43 32.00
N SER A 90 31.11 21.71 32.66
CA SER A 90 30.26 22.90 32.38
C SER A 90 30.98 24.23 32.63
N GLY A 91 31.97 24.26 33.52
CA GLY A 91 32.77 25.45 33.83
C GLY A 91 34.00 25.65 32.94
N LEU A 92 34.29 24.73 32.01
CA LEU A 92 35.54 24.70 31.24
C LEU A 92 35.67 25.91 30.32
N SER A 93 36.54 26.89 30.63
CA SER A 93 36.82 28.04 29.76
C SER A 93 38.33 28.21 29.52
N SER A 94 38.71 28.98 28.50
CA SER A 94 40.12 29.31 28.24
C SER A 94 40.78 30.13 29.37
N GLN A 95 39.97 30.78 30.22
CA GLN A 95 40.42 31.62 31.32
C GLN A 95 40.57 30.85 32.64
N ASN A 96 39.91 29.69 32.79
CA ASN A 96 39.94 28.89 34.02
C ASN A 96 41.04 27.81 33.95
N THR A 97 42.28 28.21 34.20
CA THR A 97 43.48 27.35 34.07
C THR A 97 43.52 26.22 35.08
N GLU A 98 43.01 26.42 36.30
CA GLU A 98 42.94 25.40 37.36
C GLU A 98 41.93 24.32 37.02
N LEU A 99 40.73 24.69 36.56
CA LEU A 99 39.74 23.71 36.11
C LEU A 99 40.23 22.94 34.88
N LYS A 100 40.92 23.63 33.96
CA LYS A 100 41.54 22.99 32.79
C LYS A 100 42.60 21.97 33.22
N SER A 101 43.48 22.28 34.18
CA SER A 101 44.49 21.34 34.66
C SER A 101 43.87 20.16 35.41
N SER A 102 42.84 20.41 36.24
CA SER A 102 42.04 19.38 36.92
C SER A 102 41.44 18.38 35.93
N LEU A 103 40.67 18.86 34.94
CA LEU A 103 40.03 18.03 33.92
C LEU A 103 41.03 17.22 33.09
N ARG A 104 42.16 17.85 32.72
CA ARG A 104 43.24 17.15 32.02
C ARG A 104 43.86 16.05 32.88
N ASN A 105 44.03 16.28 34.19
CA ASN A 105 44.53 15.26 35.10
C ASN A 105 43.54 14.08 35.23
N ILE A 106 42.23 14.35 35.33
CA ILE A 106 41.20 13.30 35.39
C ILE A 106 41.21 12.46 34.10
N LEU A 107 41.23 13.10 32.93
CA LEU A 107 41.34 12.41 31.64
C LEU A 107 42.61 11.58 31.52
N GLN A 108 43.75 12.11 31.96
CA GLN A 108 45.02 11.39 31.99
C GLN A 108 44.92 10.14 32.89
N ASN A 109 44.25 10.24 34.03
CA ASN A 109 44.00 9.09 34.91
C ASN A 109 43.09 8.04 34.25
N MET A 110 42.06 8.46 33.52
CA MET A 110 41.23 7.53 32.73
C MET A 110 42.06 6.78 31.69
N VAL A 111 42.96 7.46 30.97
CA VAL A 111 43.88 6.82 30.00
C VAL A 111 44.78 5.79 30.70
N HIS A 112 45.38 6.16 31.83
CA HIS A 112 46.22 5.24 32.60
C HIS A 112 45.46 4.02 33.10
N TRP A 113 44.19 4.18 33.50
CA TRP A 113 43.36 3.08 33.96
C TRP A 113 42.99 2.11 32.83
N LEU A 114 42.65 2.62 31.64
CA LEU A 114 42.44 1.77 30.46
C LEU A 114 43.71 1.01 30.07
N GLY A 115 44.88 1.65 30.17
CA GLY A 115 46.18 0.99 29.94
C GLY A 115 46.44 -0.15 30.94
N ALA A 116 46.17 0.09 32.23
CA ALA A 116 46.29 -0.93 33.28
C ALA A 116 45.33 -2.12 33.05
N LEU A 117 44.06 -1.85 32.73
CA LEU A 117 43.09 -2.89 32.38
C LEU A 117 43.50 -3.65 31.11
N THR A 118 44.11 -2.98 30.14
CA THR A 118 44.61 -3.63 28.92
C THR A 118 45.74 -4.61 29.25
N ALA A 119 46.68 -4.21 30.10
CA ALA A 119 47.73 -5.12 30.58
C ALA A 119 47.15 -6.32 31.34
N PHE A 120 46.11 -6.09 32.15
CA PHE A 120 45.40 -7.13 32.88
C PHE A 120 44.74 -8.16 31.96
N VAL A 121 43.96 -7.71 30.97
CA VAL A 121 43.33 -8.60 29.99
C VAL A 121 44.39 -9.33 29.17
N ARG A 122 45.46 -8.65 28.75
CA ARG A 122 46.56 -9.28 28.00
C ARG A 122 47.24 -10.39 28.80
N GLN A 123 47.43 -10.19 30.11
CA GLN A 123 48.02 -11.20 30.97
C GLN A 123 47.10 -12.43 31.10
N VAL A 124 45.79 -12.24 31.23
CA VAL A 124 44.83 -13.37 31.20
C VAL A 124 44.80 -14.05 29.82
N CYS A 125 44.94 -13.31 28.72
CA CYS A 125 45.07 -13.89 27.38
C CYS A 125 46.34 -14.75 27.20
N SER A 126 47.35 -14.60 28.06
CA SER A 126 48.65 -15.29 27.93
C SER A 126 48.65 -16.72 28.50
N PHE A 127 47.61 -17.12 29.24
CA PHE A 127 47.47 -18.50 29.71
C PHE A 127 47.36 -19.48 28.53
N GLU A 128 48.14 -20.57 28.58
CA GLU A 128 48.15 -21.61 27.52
C GLU A 128 46.93 -22.54 27.58
N GLU A 129 46.30 -22.65 28.74
CA GLU A 129 45.13 -23.51 28.96
C GLU A 129 43.87 -22.93 28.27
N SER A 130 42.97 -23.81 27.81
CA SER A 130 41.68 -23.39 27.27
C SER A 130 40.82 -22.72 28.35
N LEU A 131 40.51 -21.44 28.15
CA LEU A 131 39.73 -20.67 29.10
C LEU A 131 38.24 -21.03 28.99
N ASN A 132 37.62 -21.39 30.12
CA ASN A 132 36.17 -21.54 30.21
C ASN A 132 35.57 -20.26 30.78
N LEU A 133 34.38 -19.88 30.29
CA LEU A 133 33.72 -18.64 30.74
C LEU A 133 33.46 -18.65 32.26
N GLU A 134 33.14 -19.81 32.85
CA GLU A 134 32.95 -19.99 34.30
C GLU A 134 34.10 -19.42 35.15
N ASN A 135 35.34 -19.56 34.64
CA ASN A 135 36.57 -19.17 35.33
C ASN A 135 36.95 -17.70 35.15
N ILE A 136 36.23 -16.96 34.30
CA ILE A 136 36.53 -15.57 33.98
C ILE A 136 35.29 -14.68 33.86
N HIS A 137 34.10 -15.12 34.27
CA HIS A 137 32.82 -14.48 33.92
C HIS A 137 32.69 -13.01 34.39
N SER A 138 33.36 -12.60 35.47
CA SER A 138 33.36 -11.18 35.89
C SER A 138 34.19 -10.28 34.97
N LEU A 139 35.21 -10.82 34.30
CA LEU A 139 36.17 -10.06 33.48
C LEU A 139 35.53 -9.44 32.23
N PRO A 140 34.88 -10.19 31.32
CA PRO A 140 34.18 -9.61 30.19
C PRO A 140 33.16 -8.57 30.61
N LYS A 141 32.34 -8.84 31.64
CA LYS A 141 31.31 -7.90 32.09
C LYS A 141 31.90 -6.56 32.55
N SER A 142 32.94 -6.59 33.38
CA SER A 142 33.57 -5.38 33.89
C SER A 142 34.31 -4.60 32.81
N VAL A 143 35.06 -5.29 31.94
CA VAL A 143 35.83 -4.63 30.86
C VAL A 143 34.89 -4.02 29.81
N LEU A 144 33.84 -4.74 29.41
CA LEU A 144 32.86 -4.23 28.45
C LEU A 144 32.09 -3.03 29.01
N HIS A 145 31.78 -3.02 30.32
CA HIS A 145 31.21 -1.83 30.96
C HIS A 145 32.13 -0.62 30.84
N VAL A 146 33.40 -0.77 31.23
CA VAL A 146 34.40 0.31 31.14
C VAL A 146 34.58 0.79 29.69
N LEU A 147 34.62 -0.13 28.72
CA LEU A 147 34.69 0.20 27.30
C LEU A 147 33.48 0.99 26.83
N LYS A 148 32.26 0.55 27.19
CA LYS A 148 31.03 1.27 26.87
C LYS A 148 31.08 2.69 27.42
N THR A 149 31.41 2.85 28.70
CA THR A 149 31.52 4.16 29.34
C THR A 149 32.58 5.05 28.67
N ALA A 150 33.75 4.49 28.33
CA ALA A 150 34.82 5.21 27.66
C ALA A 150 34.41 5.68 26.24
N PHE A 151 33.82 4.80 25.44
CA PHE A 151 33.36 5.14 24.10
C PHE A 151 32.19 6.13 24.14
N SER A 152 31.24 5.99 25.07
CA SER A 152 30.14 6.95 25.23
C SER A 152 30.68 8.33 25.57
N HIS A 153 31.64 8.42 26.51
CA HIS A 153 32.30 9.70 26.82
C HIS A 153 32.98 10.32 25.60
N CYS A 154 33.69 9.50 24.80
CA CYS A 154 34.29 9.98 23.55
C CYS A 154 33.25 10.46 22.53
N LYS A 155 32.13 9.73 22.38
CA LYS A 155 31.04 10.08 21.46
C LYS A 155 30.35 11.38 21.84
N ASP A 156 30.03 11.54 23.12
CA ASP A 156 29.27 12.68 23.64
C ASP A 156 30.17 13.88 23.97
N SER A 157 31.49 13.75 23.75
CA SER A 157 32.50 14.74 24.16
C SER A 157 32.20 16.17 23.68
N ASP A 158 31.68 16.35 22.47
CA ASP A 158 31.34 17.69 21.96
C ASP A 158 30.30 18.40 22.85
N SER A 159 29.29 17.64 23.30
CA SER A 159 28.27 18.12 24.24
C SER A 159 28.83 18.30 25.66
N VAL A 160 29.60 17.32 26.16
CA VAL A 160 30.16 17.33 27.52
C VAL A 160 31.08 18.54 27.74
N TYR A 161 31.87 18.90 26.72
CA TYR A 161 32.80 20.03 26.79
C TYR A 161 32.26 21.31 26.15
N SER A 162 30.96 21.38 25.83
CA SER A 162 30.28 22.58 25.31
C SER A 162 31.00 23.23 24.12
N GLY A 163 31.44 22.42 23.15
CA GLY A 163 32.17 22.87 21.96
C GLY A 163 33.64 23.29 22.19
N ARG A 164 34.20 23.08 23.39
CA ARG A 164 35.57 23.48 23.78
C ARG A 164 36.57 22.31 23.78
N LEU A 165 36.32 21.33 22.90
CA LEU A 165 37.12 20.10 22.76
C LEU A 165 38.61 20.34 22.54
N HIS A 166 38.98 21.42 21.84
CA HIS A 166 40.37 21.77 21.53
C HIS A 166 41.28 21.87 22.78
N LEU A 167 40.71 22.08 23.98
CA LEU A 167 41.46 22.16 25.24
C LEU A 167 41.90 20.78 25.80
N VAL A 168 41.26 19.70 25.36
CA VAL A 168 41.44 18.32 25.86
C VAL A 168 41.51 17.25 24.76
N SER A 169 41.48 17.65 23.48
CA SER A 169 41.38 16.75 22.33
C SER A 169 42.49 15.70 22.25
N ASP A 170 43.71 16.05 22.66
CA ASP A 170 44.86 15.15 22.71
C ASP A 170 44.64 13.99 23.69
N LEU A 171 44.08 14.28 24.86
CA LEU A 171 43.76 13.28 25.89
C LEU A 171 42.53 12.45 25.52
N LEU A 172 41.52 13.04 24.87
CA LEU A 172 40.38 12.29 24.35
C LEU A 172 40.82 11.31 23.25
N GLN A 173 41.76 11.72 22.38
CA GLN A 173 42.32 10.83 21.37
C GLN A 173 43.16 9.71 22.01
N ALA A 174 43.91 10.00 23.07
CA ALA A 174 44.63 8.98 23.83
C ALA A 174 43.66 7.99 24.51
N LEU A 175 42.58 8.49 25.11
CA LEU A 175 41.54 7.69 25.74
C LEU A 175 40.87 6.75 24.73
N PHE A 176 40.51 7.27 23.55
CA PHE A 176 39.93 6.47 22.48
C PHE A 176 40.89 5.38 21.98
N LYS A 177 42.18 5.70 21.81
CA LYS A 177 43.20 4.71 21.40
C LYS A 177 43.37 3.59 22.43
N GLU A 178 43.43 3.92 23.72
CA GLU A 178 43.52 2.91 24.78
C GLU A 178 42.24 2.08 24.89
N ALA A 179 41.05 2.69 24.71
CA ALA A 179 39.79 1.95 24.65
C ALA A 179 39.77 0.96 23.48
N VAL A 180 40.20 1.36 22.28
CA VAL A 180 40.33 0.46 21.11
C VAL A 180 41.33 -0.66 21.38
N SER A 181 42.46 -0.36 22.03
CA SER A 181 43.45 -1.35 22.44
C SER A 181 42.84 -2.37 23.40
N LEU A 182 42.16 -1.91 24.46
CA LEU A 182 41.47 -2.76 25.42
C LEU A 182 40.40 -3.63 24.75
N GLN A 183 39.60 -3.05 23.86
CA GLN A 183 38.58 -3.76 23.08
C GLN A 183 39.19 -4.90 22.25
N LYS A 184 40.31 -4.65 21.57
CA LYS A 184 41.01 -5.68 20.81
C LYS A 184 41.40 -6.87 21.69
N HIS A 185 42.01 -6.61 22.85
CA HIS A 185 42.47 -7.69 23.74
C HIS A 185 41.31 -8.47 24.38
N ILE A 186 40.20 -7.81 24.74
CA ILE A 186 39.03 -8.53 25.27
C ILE A 186 38.34 -9.37 24.19
N MET A 187 38.32 -8.92 22.93
CA MET A 187 37.83 -9.72 21.81
C MET A 187 38.74 -10.93 21.54
N GLU A 188 40.06 -10.77 21.63
CA GLU A 188 41.03 -11.88 21.57
C GLU A 188 40.83 -12.88 22.71
N LEU A 189 40.53 -12.41 23.92
CA LEU A 189 40.22 -13.26 25.07
C LEU A 189 38.99 -14.12 24.78
N LEU A 190 37.88 -13.47 24.41
CA LEU A 190 36.60 -14.13 24.11
C LEU A 190 36.69 -15.10 22.91
N ASP A 191 37.55 -14.81 21.94
CA ASP A 191 37.87 -15.75 20.85
C ASP A 191 38.48 -17.06 21.37
N LYS A 192 39.28 -17.03 22.45
CA LYS A 192 39.87 -18.22 23.10
C LYS A 192 38.92 -18.90 24.09
N THR A 193 37.92 -18.19 24.60
CA THR A 193 36.99 -18.72 25.61
C THR A 193 36.04 -19.75 25.02
N ASN A 194 35.79 -20.85 25.74
CA ASN A 194 34.81 -21.86 25.38
C ASN A 194 33.66 -21.94 26.41
N ILE A 195 32.51 -22.40 25.93
CA ILE A 195 31.37 -22.78 26.77
C ILE A 195 31.28 -24.30 26.68
N LYS A 196 31.33 -24.99 27.83
CA LYS A 196 31.22 -26.45 27.84
C LYS A 196 29.82 -26.86 27.38
N PRO A 197 29.65 -27.92 26.57
CA PRO A 197 28.32 -28.37 26.14
C PRO A 197 27.42 -28.88 27.28
N SER A 198 27.98 -29.17 28.46
CA SER A 198 27.26 -29.49 29.70
C SER A 198 27.28 -28.36 30.73
N SER A 199 27.54 -27.11 30.30
CA SER A 199 27.62 -25.95 31.18
C SER A 199 26.29 -25.66 31.86
N LEU A 200 26.34 -25.04 33.04
CA LEU A 200 25.13 -24.54 33.70
C LEU A 200 24.44 -23.50 32.81
N GLU A 201 23.12 -23.40 32.92
CA GLU A 201 22.29 -22.38 32.26
C GLU A 201 22.84 -20.95 32.50
N LYS A 202 23.49 -20.76 33.64
CA LYS A 202 24.20 -19.54 34.01
C LYS A 202 25.32 -19.14 33.03
N ASP A 203 26.16 -20.08 32.59
CA ASP A 203 27.30 -19.76 31.70
C ASP A 203 26.81 -19.36 30.30
N THR A 204 25.72 -19.97 29.84
CA THR A 204 25.06 -19.58 28.59
C THR A 204 24.46 -18.18 28.67
N ALA A 205 23.86 -17.82 29.81
CA ALA A 205 23.31 -16.49 30.06
C ALA A 205 24.40 -15.43 30.16
N ASP A 206 25.53 -15.76 30.78
CA ASP A 206 26.68 -14.87 30.87
C ASP A 206 27.25 -14.58 29.47
N MET A 207 27.35 -15.58 28.58
CA MET A 207 27.79 -15.32 27.19
C MET A 207 26.78 -14.47 26.41
N ALA A 208 25.48 -14.75 26.54
CA ALA A 208 24.44 -13.96 25.88
C ALA A 208 24.50 -12.49 26.34
N ALA A 209 24.67 -12.26 27.65
CA ALA A 209 24.85 -10.92 28.21
C ALA A 209 26.12 -10.23 27.69
N VAL A 210 27.24 -10.97 27.55
CA VAL A 210 28.47 -10.46 26.93
C VAL A 210 28.20 -10.00 25.50
N LEU A 211 27.54 -10.81 24.67
CA LEU A 211 27.20 -10.44 23.30
C LEU A 211 26.29 -9.21 23.22
N HIS A 212 25.33 -9.08 24.13
CA HIS A 212 24.48 -7.89 24.21
C HIS A 212 25.26 -6.65 24.61
N MET A 213 26.20 -6.73 25.57
CA MET A 213 27.06 -5.61 25.93
C MET A 213 27.97 -5.19 24.76
N VAL A 214 28.50 -6.15 24.00
CA VAL A 214 29.29 -5.84 22.80
C VAL A 214 28.42 -5.18 21.72
N LEU A 215 27.16 -5.61 21.56
CA LEU A 215 26.20 -4.96 20.67
C LEU A 215 25.90 -3.52 21.11
N GLU A 216 25.73 -3.27 22.40
CA GLU A 216 25.57 -1.91 22.94
C GLU A 216 26.80 -1.05 22.64
N ILE A 217 28.03 -1.57 22.83
CA ILE A 217 29.25 -0.88 22.42
C ILE A 217 29.24 -0.60 20.91
N CYS A 218 28.83 -1.58 20.09
CA CYS A 218 28.72 -1.44 18.64
C CYS A 218 27.85 -0.24 18.25
N SER A 219 26.69 -0.08 18.91
CA SER A 219 25.79 1.06 18.71
C SER A 219 26.42 2.41 19.13
N VAL A 220 27.26 2.40 20.17
CA VAL A 220 27.99 3.61 20.61
C VAL A 220 29.03 3.99 19.57
N VAL A 221 29.87 3.05 19.11
CA VAL A 221 30.94 3.31 18.14
C VAL A 221 30.44 3.54 16.71
N SER A 222 29.17 3.27 16.43
CA SER A 222 28.54 3.63 15.15
C SER A 222 28.72 5.13 14.88
N LYS A 223 29.16 5.45 13.66
CA LYS A 223 29.56 6.80 13.18
C LYS A 223 30.84 7.40 13.80
N MET A 224 31.49 6.76 14.77
CA MET A 224 32.78 7.21 15.30
C MET A 224 33.94 6.80 14.39
N ASP A 225 34.05 5.50 14.10
CA ASP A 225 35.09 4.94 13.24
C ASP A 225 34.55 3.71 12.46
N HIS A 226 34.64 3.75 11.13
CA HIS A 226 34.09 2.70 10.27
C HIS A 226 34.77 1.34 10.46
N ALA A 227 36.08 1.31 10.73
CA ALA A 227 36.82 0.06 10.86
C ALA A 227 36.53 -0.62 12.20
N LEU A 228 36.50 0.16 13.29
CA LEU A 228 36.11 -0.29 14.61
C LEU A 228 34.69 -0.84 14.59
N HIS A 229 33.75 -0.12 13.97
CA HIS A 229 32.36 -0.52 13.89
C HIS A 229 32.20 -1.85 13.12
N ALA A 230 32.79 -1.97 11.93
CA ALA A 230 32.75 -3.20 11.14
C ALA A 230 33.40 -4.39 11.88
N ASN A 231 34.53 -4.18 12.55
CA ASN A 231 35.21 -5.23 13.30
C ASN A 231 34.41 -5.70 14.52
N THR A 232 33.72 -4.78 15.20
CA THR A 232 32.83 -5.10 16.33
C THR A 232 31.67 -5.97 15.86
N TRP A 233 30.99 -5.59 14.78
CA TRP A 233 29.96 -6.42 14.15
C TRP A 233 30.48 -7.78 13.70
N LYS A 234 31.63 -7.82 13.02
CA LYS A 234 32.25 -9.06 12.56
C LYS A 234 32.48 -10.03 13.71
N PHE A 235 32.92 -9.52 14.86
CA PHE A 235 33.11 -10.30 16.06
C PHE A 235 31.79 -10.75 16.69
N ILE A 236 30.78 -9.87 16.79
CA ILE A 236 29.45 -10.22 17.28
C ILE A 236 28.87 -11.40 16.49
N ILE A 237 28.91 -11.33 15.15
CA ILE A 237 28.40 -12.39 14.27
C ILE A 237 29.23 -13.67 14.45
N LYS A 238 30.57 -13.56 14.42
CA LYS A 238 31.47 -14.70 14.62
C LYS A 238 31.19 -15.43 15.94
N GLN A 239 31.03 -14.70 17.04
CA GLN A 239 30.82 -15.28 18.36
C GLN A 239 29.43 -15.87 18.54
N SER A 240 28.40 -15.21 17.98
CA SER A 240 27.04 -15.75 17.95
C SER A 240 27.00 -17.12 17.25
N LEU A 241 27.76 -17.28 16.16
CA LEU A 241 27.84 -18.53 15.40
C LEU A 241 28.73 -19.58 16.09
N LYS A 242 29.87 -19.16 16.66
CA LYS A 242 30.77 -20.05 17.41
C LYS A 242 30.03 -20.77 18.55
N HIS A 243 29.10 -20.08 19.20
CA HIS A 243 28.33 -20.58 20.33
C HIS A 243 26.85 -20.82 20.01
N HIS A 244 26.49 -20.98 18.72
CA HIS A 244 25.12 -21.01 18.21
C HIS A 244 24.16 -21.84 19.08
N ALA A 245 24.42 -23.13 19.24
CA ALA A 245 23.54 -24.05 19.99
C ALA A 245 23.39 -23.71 21.49
N SER A 246 24.32 -22.93 22.05
CA SER A 246 24.31 -22.54 23.46
C SER A 246 23.59 -21.21 23.71
N VAL A 247 23.54 -20.31 22.72
CA VAL A 247 23.01 -18.94 22.90
C VAL A 247 21.76 -18.65 22.10
N GLU A 248 21.39 -19.49 21.12
CA GLU A 248 20.27 -19.25 20.20
C GLU A 248 18.94 -18.91 20.87
N SER A 249 18.61 -19.49 22.02
CA SER A 249 17.34 -19.20 22.71
C SER A 249 17.39 -17.97 23.63
N GLN A 250 18.59 -17.48 23.96
CA GLN A 250 18.81 -16.41 24.94
C GLN A 250 19.20 -15.07 24.31
N LEU A 251 19.63 -15.09 23.04
CA LEU A 251 19.92 -13.87 22.32
C LEU A 251 18.63 -13.09 22.03
N ARG A 252 18.69 -11.78 22.28
CA ARG A 252 17.66 -10.82 21.85
C ARG A 252 17.79 -10.57 20.35
N HIS A 253 17.48 -11.56 19.52
CA HIS A 253 17.70 -11.51 18.06
C HIS A 253 17.10 -10.27 17.38
N HIS A 254 16.00 -9.74 17.91
CA HIS A 254 15.40 -8.49 17.47
C HIS A 254 16.38 -7.32 17.50
N ASP A 255 17.19 -7.19 18.56
CA ASP A 255 18.17 -6.12 18.72
C ASP A 255 19.30 -6.20 17.68
N PHE A 256 19.74 -7.43 17.34
CA PHE A 256 20.78 -7.66 16.34
C PHE A 256 20.28 -7.33 14.93
N VAL A 257 19.08 -7.78 14.59
CA VAL A 257 18.46 -7.48 13.28
C VAL A 257 18.20 -5.98 13.16
N ASN A 258 17.64 -5.35 14.18
CA ASN A 258 17.41 -3.90 14.18
C ASN A 258 18.70 -3.11 14.02
N GLY A 259 19.75 -3.46 14.78
CA GLY A 259 21.05 -2.79 14.66
C GLY A 259 21.62 -2.86 13.24
N LEU A 260 21.60 -4.05 12.63
CA LEU A 260 22.05 -4.22 11.24
C LEU A 260 21.16 -3.45 10.24
N CYS A 261 19.83 -3.49 10.41
CA CYS A 261 18.90 -2.73 9.57
C CYS A 261 19.15 -1.22 9.68
N ASP A 262 19.34 -0.69 10.89
CA ASP A 262 19.60 0.72 11.14
C ASP A 262 20.93 1.15 10.51
N ASP A 263 21.98 0.35 10.65
CA ASP A 263 23.28 0.63 10.06
C ASP A 263 23.26 0.58 8.52
N ILE A 264 22.48 -0.33 7.93
CA ILE A 264 22.24 -0.38 6.47
C ILE A 264 21.52 0.90 6.02
N LEU A 265 20.43 1.29 6.69
CA LEU A 265 19.65 2.47 6.32
C LEU A 265 20.45 3.77 6.47
N LEU A 266 21.22 3.91 7.55
CA LEU A 266 22.10 5.06 7.76
C LEU A 266 23.17 5.14 6.67
N SER A 267 23.78 4.01 6.31
CA SER A 267 24.78 3.95 5.23
C SER A 267 24.16 4.25 3.87
N PHE A 268 22.94 3.75 3.62
CA PHE A 268 22.17 4.01 2.40
C PHE A 268 21.87 5.50 2.23
N GLN A 269 21.32 6.13 3.27
CA GLN A 269 21.00 7.55 3.27
C GLN A 269 22.26 8.41 3.08
N SER A 270 23.36 8.06 3.74
CA SER A 270 24.64 8.74 3.55
C SER A 270 25.15 8.62 2.11
N CYS A 271 25.05 7.43 1.50
CA CYS A 271 25.38 7.24 0.09
C CYS A 271 24.51 8.09 -0.85
N LEU A 272 23.20 8.16 -0.62
CA LEU A 272 22.30 9.00 -1.41
C LEU A 272 22.61 10.49 -1.28
N GLN A 273 22.81 10.98 -0.05
CA GLN A 273 23.16 12.39 0.20
C GLN A 273 24.48 12.79 -0.46
N LEU A 274 25.51 11.93 -0.38
CA LEU A 274 26.79 12.18 -1.06
C LEU A 274 26.62 12.17 -2.58
N ALA A 275 25.85 11.23 -3.14
CA ALA A 275 25.60 11.15 -4.57
C ALA A 275 24.82 12.36 -5.11
N GLU A 276 23.81 12.82 -4.38
CA GLU A 276 23.04 14.03 -4.72
C GLU A 276 23.92 15.28 -4.66
N HIS A 277 24.71 15.43 -3.57
CA HIS A 277 25.63 16.56 -3.43
C HIS A 277 26.66 16.64 -4.57
N MET A 278 27.22 15.50 -4.97
CA MET A 278 28.16 15.41 -6.10
C MET A 278 27.48 15.75 -7.44
N LEU A 279 26.19 15.39 -7.62
CA LEU A 279 25.43 15.75 -8.81
C LEU A 279 25.17 17.26 -8.87
N VAL A 280 24.71 17.86 -7.78
CA VAL A 280 24.33 19.29 -7.70
C VAL A 280 25.56 20.21 -7.80
N SER A 281 26.67 19.85 -7.15
CA SER A 281 27.89 20.66 -7.15
C SER A 281 28.65 20.61 -8.49
N GLY A 282 28.40 19.61 -9.34
CA GLY A 282 29.14 19.40 -10.58
C GLY A 282 30.64 19.11 -10.39
N SER A 283 31.09 18.92 -9.15
CA SER A 283 32.47 18.67 -8.76
C SER A 283 32.67 17.17 -8.52
N GLN A 284 33.62 16.55 -9.22
CA GLN A 284 34.16 15.25 -8.81
C GLN A 284 35.19 15.45 -7.69
N ASP A 285 34.75 15.95 -6.54
CA ASP A 285 35.64 16.04 -5.38
C ASP A 285 36.10 14.63 -4.99
N ASN A 286 37.40 14.39 -5.13
CA ASN A 286 38.01 13.06 -4.90
C ASN A 286 37.79 12.58 -3.45
N THR A 287 37.57 13.52 -2.52
CA THR A 287 37.29 13.22 -1.11
C THR A 287 35.90 12.63 -0.93
N ASP A 288 34.87 13.23 -1.51
CA ASP A 288 33.46 12.79 -1.38
C ASP A 288 33.26 11.44 -2.07
N GLN A 289 33.85 11.24 -3.26
CA GLN A 289 33.79 9.95 -3.95
C GLN A 289 34.48 8.83 -3.14
N ARG A 290 35.62 9.12 -2.49
CA ARG A 290 36.28 8.15 -1.60
C ARG A 290 35.44 7.84 -0.36
N LEU A 291 34.77 8.84 0.20
CA LEU A 291 33.87 8.67 1.34
C LEU A 291 32.68 7.81 0.94
N PHE A 292 32.03 8.12 -0.18
CA PHE A 292 30.95 7.32 -0.77
C PHE A 292 31.35 5.86 -0.94
N GLN A 293 32.50 5.58 -1.56
CA GLN A 293 33.00 4.21 -1.75
C GLN A 293 33.28 3.48 -0.43
N LYS A 294 33.77 4.19 0.60
CA LYS A 294 33.98 3.61 1.94
C LYS A 294 32.64 3.26 2.59
N THR A 295 31.66 4.15 2.54
CA THR A 295 30.31 3.94 3.06
C THR A 295 29.60 2.79 2.34
N ALA A 296 29.69 2.75 1.01
CA ALA A 296 29.12 1.67 0.20
C ALA A 296 29.73 0.29 0.53
N LYS A 297 31.05 0.21 0.72
CA LYS A 297 31.74 -1.02 1.15
C LYS A 297 31.30 -1.46 2.54
N LEU A 298 31.18 -0.51 3.47
CA LEU A 298 30.72 -0.77 4.83
C LEU A 298 29.28 -1.30 4.81
N CYS A 299 28.40 -0.71 4.00
CA CYS A 299 27.04 -1.19 3.89
C CYS A 299 26.94 -2.59 3.28
N ARG A 300 27.75 -2.89 2.25
CA ARG A 300 27.81 -4.26 1.70
C ARG A 300 28.14 -5.28 2.78
N PHE A 301 29.05 -4.93 3.70
CA PHE A 301 29.37 -5.78 4.84
C PHE A 301 28.17 -5.98 5.78
N PHE A 302 27.42 -4.92 6.13
CA PHE A 302 26.23 -5.05 6.96
C PHE A 302 25.12 -5.85 6.29
N ALA A 303 24.84 -5.61 5.01
CA ALA A 303 23.83 -6.34 4.26
C ALA A 303 24.17 -7.84 4.17
N ASN A 304 25.42 -8.18 3.87
CA ASN A 304 25.88 -9.57 3.87
C ASN A 304 25.81 -10.20 5.27
N SER A 305 26.12 -9.43 6.32
CA SER A 305 26.01 -9.89 7.70
C SER A 305 24.56 -10.15 8.10
N LEU A 306 23.63 -9.31 7.66
CA LEU A 306 22.19 -9.49 7.88
C LEU A 306 21.67 -10.74 7.16
N VAL A 307 22.03 -10.95 5.89
CA VAL A 307 21.68 -12.16 5.14
C VAL A 307 22.22 -13.40 5.84
N HIS A 308 23.48 -13.37 6.27
CA HIS A 308 24.07 -14.52 6.95
C HIS A 308 23.40 -14.79 8.30
N TYR A 309 23.20 -13.76 9.13
CA TYR A 309 22.56 -13.91 10.43
C TYR A 309 21.12 -14.40 10.30
N THR A 310 20.38 -13.88 9.31
CA THR A 310 18.99 -14.29 9.03
C THR A 310 18.91 -15.78 8.71
N LYS A 311 19.85 -16.27 7.88
CA LYS A 311 19.94 -17.68 7.52
C LYS A 311 20.19 -18.58 8.74
N GLU A 312 21.14 -18.22 9.60
CA GLU A 312 21.60 -19.09 10.70
C GLU A 312 20.66 -19.08 11.92
N PHE A 313 19.87 -18.02 12.11
CA PHE A 313 18.97 -17.85 13.27
C PHE A 313 17.48 -17.79 12.91
N MET A 314 17.09 -18.14 11.68
CA MET A 314 15.73 -17.99 11.14
C MET A 314 14.59 -18.41 12.10
N PRO A 315 14.64 -19.53 12.84
CA PRO A 315 13.57 -19.92 13.75
C PRO A 315 13.23 -18.88 14.83
N PHE A 316 14.19 -18.03 15.19
CA PHE A 316 14.07 -17.03 16.26
C PHE A 316 13.72 -15.62 15.74
N LEU A 317 13.51 -15.45 14.43
CA LEU A 317 13.36 -14.13 13.80
C LEU A 317 11.91 -13.73 13.52
N SER A 318 10.93 -14.47 14.04
CA SER A 318 9.50 -14.16 13.84
C SER A 318 9.16 -12.71 14.23
N GLY A 319 9.69 -12.23 15.37
CA GLY A 319 9.49 -10.85 15.83
C GLY A 319 10.23 -9.77 15.02
N SER A 320 11.15 -10.15 14.13
CA SER A 320 11.98 -9.23 13.34
C SER A 320 11.51 -9.11 11.89
N CYS A 321 10.59 -9.95 11.44
CA CYS A 321 10.13 -9.99 10.05
C CYS A 321 9.50 -8.67 9.59
N THR A 322 8.76 -8.00 10.46
CA THR A 322 8.21 -6.66 10.18
C THR A 322 9.33 -5.64 9.93
N ARG A 323 10.45 -5.71 10.65
CA ARG A 323 11.60 -4.81 10.43
C ARG A 323 12.28 -5.10 9.09
N LEU A 324 12.46 -6.38 8.75
CA LEU A 324 13.06 -6.79 7.47
C LEU A 324 12.19 -6.35 6.28
N HIS A 325 10.87 -6.47 6.42
CA HIS A 325 9.91 -5.95 5.45
C HIS A 325 10.03 -4.42 5.32
N GLN A 326 10.03 -3.69 6.43
CA GLN A 326 10.22 -2.23 6.43
C GLN A 326 11.56 -1.80 5.80
N LEU A 327 12.65 -2.52 6.07
CA LEU A 327 13.96 -2.25 5.47
C LEU A 327 13.87 -2.25 3.93
N TYR A 328 13.20 -3.27 3.36
CA TYR A 328 12.99 -3.34 1.91
C TYR A 328 12.22 -2.12 1.40
N LEU A 329 11.09 -1.79 2.04
CA LEU A 329 10.24 -0.67 1.62
C LEU A 329 10.96 0.68 1.71
N GLN A 330 11.72 0.92 2.79
CA GLN A 330 12.46 2.16 3.03
C GLN A 330 13.60 2.37 2.04
N ILE A 331 14.30 1.30 1.64
CA ILE A 331 15.36 1.39 0.62
C ILE A 331 14.74 1.68 -0.75
N HIS A 332 13.70 0.93 -1.14
CA HIS A 332 13.09 1.06 -2.46
C HIS A 332 12.23 2.32 -2.62
N SER A 333 11.71 2.93 -1.54
CA SER A 333 10.96 4.18 -1.62
C SER A 333 11.84 5.38 -1.97
N GLN A 334 13.10 5.36 -1.54
CA GLN A 334 14.07 6.43 -1.75
C GLN A 334 15.02 6.16 -2.93
N PHE A 335 14.86 5.03 -3.63
CA PHE A 335 15.69 4.65 -4.77
C PHE A 335 14.92 4.69 -6.10
N PRO A 336 15.53 5.15 -7.21
CA PRO A 336 14.87 5.12 -8.51
C PRO A 336 14.44 3.69 -8.88
N PRO A 337 13.25 3.51 -9.48
CA PRO A 337 12.42 4.53 -10.15
C PRO A 337 11.31 5.14 -9.29
N SER A 338 11.33 4.97 -7.96
CA SER A 338 10.31 5.57 -7.09
C SER A 338 10.14 7.08 -7.34
N LEU A 339 8.89 7.56 -7.32
CA LEU A 339 8.55 8.98 -7.42
C LEU A 339 9.00 9.82 -6.21
N TYR A 340 9.49 9.17 -5.17
CA TYR A 340 10.05 9.78 -3.97
C TYR A 340 11.57 9.67 -3.90
N ALA A 341 12.21 9.11 -4.93
CA ALA A 341 13.65 8.91 -4.96
C ALA A 341 14.44 10.20 -5.12
N THR A 342 15.62 10.22 -4.51
CA THR A 342 16.61 11.28 -4.70
C THR A 342 17.20 11.24 -6.12
N LEU A 343 17.40 12.41 -6.71
CA LEU A 343 18.01 12.55 -8.04
C LEU A 343 19.53 12.36 -7.95
N ILE A 344 20.05 11.32 -8.60
CA ILE A 344 21.47 10.92 -8.56
C ILE A 344 21.97 10.58 -9.96
N SER A 345 23.29 10.55 -10.16
CA SER A 345 23.87 10.15 -11.45
C SER A 345 23.66 8.64 -11.73
N GLU A 346 23.60 8.25 -13.00
CA GLU A 346 23.47 6.83 -13.38
C GLU A 346 24.66 5.96 -12.89
N ALA A 347 25.86 6.54 -12.79
CA ALA A 347 27.02 5.82 -12.24
C ALA A 347 26.82 5.47 -10.76
N HIS A 348 26.37 6.44 -9.95
CA HIS A 348 26.10 6.22 -8.53
C HIS A 348 24.90 5.30 -8.32
N LYS A 349 23.85 5.44 -9.13
CA LYS A 349 22.69 4.53 -9.12
C LYS A 349 23.12 3.07 -9.32
N ASN A 350 23.95 2.78 -10.30
CA ASN A 350 24.45 1.43 -10.55
C ASN A 350 25.30 0.90 -9.37
N GLU A 351 26.15 1.73 -8.78
CA GLU A 351 26.98 1.32 -7.64
C GLU A 351 26.14 1.03 -6.39
N ILE A 352 25.14 1.86 -6.10
CA ILE A 352 24.17 1.64 -5.01
C ILE A 352 23.36 0.36 -5.28
N ALA A 353 22.84 0.17 -6.49
CA ALA A 353 22.09 -1.05 -6.84
C ALA A 353 22.92 -2.32 -6.58
N CYS A 354 24.20 -2.32 -6.95
CA CYS A 354 25.13 -3.44 -6.73
C CYS A 354 25.52 -3.70 -5.26
N VAL A 355 25.15 -2.80 -4.34
CA VAL A 355 25.45 -2.93 -2.91
C VAL A 355 24.19 -3.33 -2.15
N PHE A 356 23.13 -2.55 -2.31
CA PHE A 356 21.91 -2.67 -1.50
C PHE A 356 20.96 -3.69 -2.11
N LEU A 357 20.57 -3.49 -3.37
CA LEU A 357 19.51 -4.29 -3.99
C LEU A 357 19.93 -5.74 -4.23
N VAL A 358 21.19 -5.96 -4.62
CA VAL A 358 21.75 -7.30 -4.80
C VAL A 358 21.74 -8.12 -3.50
N ALA A 359 21.87 -7.48 -2.34
CA ALA A 359 21.86 -8.17 -1.05
C ALA A 359 20.44 -8.43 -0.52
N LEU A 360 19.45 -7.61 -0.92
CA LEU A 360 18.05 -7.82 -0.55
C LEU A 360 17.44 -9.04 -1.25
N ASP A 361 17.85 -9.35 -2.49
CA ASP A 361 17.24 -10.46 -3.24
C ASP A 361 17.46 -11.85 -2.59
N PRO A 362 18.69 -12.22 -2.14
CA PRO A 362 18.90 -13.43 -1.35
C PRO A 362 18.17 -13.42 -0.01
N LEU A 363 18.01 -12.25 0.62
CA LEU A 363 17.29 -12.11 1.89
C LEU A 363 15.81 -12.48 1.71
N ILE A 364 15.16 -11.93 0.67
CA ILE A 364 13.77 -12.27 0.36
C ILE A 364 13.63 -13.77 0.07
N LEU A 365 14.53 -14.35 -0.74
CA LEU A 365 14.49 -15.77 -1.06
C LEU A 365 14.55 -16.66 0.19
N GLN A 366 15.38 -16.31 1.17
CA GLN A 366 15.47 -17.03 2.44
C GLN A 366 14.17 -16.90 3.27
N LEU A 367 13.56 -15.72 3.25
CA LEU A 367 12.36 -15.43 4.04
C LEU A 367 11.05 -16.00 3.44
N LEU A 368 11.04 -16.44 2.18
CA LEU A 368 9.83 -16.97 1.52
C LEU A 368 9.16 -18.12 2.28
N SER A 369 9.96 -18.98 2.92
CA SER A 369 9.49 -20.13 3.69
C SER A 369 9.02 -19.78 5.10
N HIS A 370 9.26 -18.56 5.56
CA HIS A 370 9.05 -18.16 6.95
C HIS A 370 7.69 -17.48 7.14
N ARG A 371 6.76 -18.16 7.82
CA ARG A 371 5.37 -17.70 8.02
C ARG A 371 5.24 -16.28 8.57
N ALA A 372 6.03 -15.89 9.57
CA ALA A 372 5.93 -14.55 10.15
C ALA A 372 6.25 -13.45 9.13
N PHE A 373 7.14 -13.73 8.17
CA PHE A 373 7.42 -12.79 7.07
C PHE A 373 6.24 -12.69 6.10
N VAL A 374 5.62 -13.83 5.76
CA VAL A 374 4.41 -13.85 4.91
C VAL A 374 3.28 -13.06 5.58
N GLU A 375 3.08 -13.24 6.89
CA GLU A 375 2.09 -12.50 7.68
C GLU A 375 2.42 -11.00 7.78
N SER A 376 3.69 -10.61 7.82
CA SER A 376 4.10 -9.20 7.73
C SER A 376 3.80 -8.59 6.37
N VAL A 377 4.05 -9.32 5.27
CA VAL A 377 3.89 -8.81 3.89
C VAL A 377 2.43 -8.79 3.43
N LEU A 378 1.63 -9.80 3.81
CA LEU A 378 0.25 -9.99 3.34
C LEU A 378 -0.84 -9.53 4.33
N ARG A 379 -0.47 -8.79 5.38
CA ARG A 379 -1.43 -8.27 6.36
C ARG A 379 -2.52 -7.43 5.68
N GLU A 380 -3.77 -7.59 6.10
CA GLU A 380 -4.92 -6.89 5.50
C GLU A 380 -4.87 -5.36 5.69
N CYS A 381 -4.31 -4.89 6.80
CA CYS A 381 -4.16 -3.47 7.12
C CYS A 381 -2.69 -3.18 7.45
N LEU A 382 -1.94 -2.72 6.45
CA LEU A 382 -0.52 -2.41 6.61
C LEU A 382 -0.26 -0.96 7.07
N ASP A 383 -1.25 -0.06 6.97
CA ASP A 383 -1.14 1.38 7.26
C ASP A 383 0.18 2.00 6.75
N LEU A 384 0.57 1.63 5.52
CA LEU A 384 1.84 2.05 4.96
C LEU A 384 1.82 3.55 4.64
N PRO A 385 2.94 4.26 4.91
CA PRO A 385 3.19 5.57 4.33
C PRO A 385 3.00 5.55 2.81
N HIS A 386 2.55 6.67 2.25
CA HIS A 386 2.25 6.76 0.82
C HIS A 386 3.43 6.38 -0.09
N GLU A 387 4.65 6.76 0.29
CA GLU A 387 5.90 6.44 -0.41
C GLU A 387 6.26 4.94 -0.41
N HIS A 388 5.61 4.13 0.43
CA HIS A 388 5.87 2.69 0.51
C HIS A 388 4.90 1.84 -0.33
N ALA A 389 3.86 2.43 -0.92
CA ALA A 389 2.88 1.69 -1.72
C ALA A 389 3.50 1.06 -2.98
N PHE A 390 4.27 1.84 -3.75
CA PHE A 390 4.98 1.34 -4.92
C PHE A 390 6.04 0.27 -4.56
N PRO A 391 6.94 0.49 -3.58
CA PRO A 391 7.86 -0.55 -3.10
C PRO A 391 7.17 -1.83 -2.65
N GLN A 392 6.00 -1.74 -2.01
CA GLN A 392 5.23 -2.90 -1.59
C GLN A 392 4.70 -3.68 -2.81
N CYS A 393 4.20 -3.00 -3.83
CA CYS A 393 3.78 -3.65 -5.07
C CYS A 393 4.98 -4.33 -5.78
N MET A 394 6.14 -3.67 -5.83
CA MET A 394 7.37 -4.24 -6.39
C MET A 394 7.87 -5.47 -5.61
N LEU A 395 7.75 -5.45 -4.27
CA LEU A 395 8.07 -6.62 -3.44
C LEU A 395 7.19 -7.82 -3.82
N LEU A 396 5.88 -7.60 -3.98
CA LEU A 396 4.95 -8.66 -4.37
C LEU A 396 5.28 -9.22 -5.75
N MET A 397 5.64 -8.38 -6.73
CA MET A 397 6.10 -8.86 -8.05
C MET A 397 7.37 -9.71 -7.94
N ASN A 398 8.37 -9.26 -7.17
CA ASN A 398 9.60 -10.03 -6.94
C ASN A 398 9.29 -11.40 -6.30
N ILE A 399 8.39 -11.43 -5.31
CA ILE A 399 7.97 -12.68 -4.67
C ILE A 399 7.26 -13.59 -5.69
N MET A 400 6.33 -13.06 -6.50
CA MET A 400 5.65 -13.84 -7.55
C MET A 400 6.62 -14.44 -8.57
N ASP A 401 7.70 -13.75 -8.92
CA ASP A 401 8.73 -14.29 -9.82
C ASP A 401 9.52 -15.45 -9.20
N LYS A 402 9.67 -15.46 -7.88
CA LYS A 402 10.44 -16.49 -7.17
C LYS A 402 9.58 -17.70 -6.80
N LEU A 403 8.29 -17.52 -6.52
CA LEU A 403 7.40 -18.59 -6.04
C LEU A 403 7.33 -19.83 -6.94
N PRO A 404 7.31 -19.74 -8.30
CA PRO A 404 7.29 -20.93 -9.17
C PRO A 404 8.47 -21.88 -8.96
N SER A 405 9.60 -21.37 -8.49
CA SER A 405 10.80 -22.17 -8.20
C SER A 405 10.77 -22.86 -6.82
N GLN A 406 9.76 -22.56 -6.00
CA GLN A 406 9.65 -23.05 -4.62
C GLN A 406 8.77 -24.30 -4.53
N VAL A 407 8.95 -25.07 -3.46
CA VAL A 407 8.11 -26.24 -3.16
C VAL A 407 6.66 -25.83 -2.88
N GLU A 408 5.73 -26.77 -3.09
CA GLU A 408 4.28 -26.52 -3.01
C GLU A 408 3.84 -26.00 -1.63
N ASP A 409 4.44 -26.45 -0.53
CA ASP A 409 4.14 -25.94 0.83
C ASP A 409 4.42 -24.44 0.98
N ILE A 410 5.51 -23.95 0.36
CA ILE A 410 5.83 -22.52 0.36
C ILE A 410 4.81 -21.79 -0.51
N GLN A 411 4.46 -22.29 -1.69
CA GLN A 411 3.43 -21.68 -2.53
C GLN A 411 2.07 -21.61 -1.82
N MET A 412 1.68 -22.67 -1.12
CA MET A 412 0.47 -22.74 -0.30
C MET A 412 0.46 -21.64 0.77
N LEU A 413 1.61 -21.38 1.42
CA LEU A 413 1.73 -20.36 2.44
C LEU A 413 1.41 -18.94 1.91
N TRP A 414 1.71 -18.65 0.65
CA TRP A 414 1.45 -17.34 0.02
C TRP A 414 0.09 -17.25 -0.69
N CYS A 415 -0.41 -18.36 -1.24
CA CYS A 415 -1.64 -18.40 -2.03
C CYS A 415 -2.90 -18.65 -1.19
N THR A 416 -2.79 -18.99 0.10
CA THR A 416 -3.95 -19.27 0.96
C THR A 416 -4.13 -18.23 2.07
N ARG A 417 -5.40 -17.88 2.35
CA ARG A 417 -5.77 -17.00 3.47
C ARG A 417 -5.51 -17.68 4.81
N SER A 418 -5.59 -16.89 5.89
CA SER A 418 -5.63 -17.43 7.25
C SER A 418 -6.79 -18.43 7.39
N ARG A 419 -6.48 -19.63 7.88
CA ARG A 419 -7.44 -20.74 8.02
C ARG A 419 -8.08 -20.79 9.39
N PHE A 420 -7.37 -20.28 10.39
CA PHE A 420 -7.77 -20.37 11.79
C PHE A 420 -7.94 -18.97 12.39
N PRO A 421 -8.93 -18.76 13.29
CA PRO A 421 -9.14 -17.46 13.94
C PRO A 421 -7.95 -16.96 14.76
N GLU A 422 -7.09 -17.88 15.24
CA GLU A 422 -5.89 -17.57 16.01
C GLU A 422 -4.73 -17.04 15.13
N GLU A 423 -4.80 -17.24 13.81
CA GLU A 423 -3.79 -16.73 12.88
C GLU A 423 -3.97 -15.22 12.63
N ILE A 424 -2.86 -14.53 12.38
CA ILE A 424 -2.91 -13.13 11.97
C ILE A 424 -3.69 -13.04 10.64
N PRO A 425 -4.74 -12.20 10.53
CA PRO A 425 -5.48 -12.03 9.29
C PRO A 425 -4.59 -11.58 8.13
N ARG A 426 -4.60 -12.35 7.05
CA ARG A 426 -3.77 -12.08 5.87
C ARG A 426 -4.52 -12.39 4.57
N MET A 427 -4.22 -11.57 3.58
CA MET A 427 -4.67 -11.74 2.20
C MET A 427 -3.92 -12.88 1.53
N THR A 428 -4.43 -13.35 0.39
CA THR A 428 -3.61 -14.10 -0.56
C THR A 428 -2.68 -13.15 -1.31
N ILE A 429 -1.60 -13.67 -1.89
CA ILE A 429 -0.69 -12.86 -2.73
C ILE A 429 -1.43 -12.16 -3.89
N PHE A 430 -2.42 -12.82 -4.51
CA PHE A 430 -3.21 -12.24 -5.59
C PHE A 430 -4.00 -11.01 -5.13
N GLN A 431 -4.68 -11.13 -3.99
CA GLN A 431 -5.46 -10.03 -3.42
C GLN A 431 -4.56 -8.89 -2.97
N ALA A 432 -3.41 -9.20 -2.36
CA ALA A 432 -2.43 -8.20 -1.95
C ALA A 432 -1.90 -7.41 -3.15
N VAL A 433 -1.69 -8.05 -4.31
CA VAL A 433 -1.25 -7.37 -5.54
C VAL A 433 -2.29 -6.37 -6.00
N PHE A 434 -3.55 -6.78 -6.20
CA PHE A 434 -4.60 -5.87 -6.64
C PHE A 434 -4.84 -4.75 -5.62
N HIS A 435 -4.79 -5.07 -4.32
CA HIS A 435 -4.94 -4.08 -3.26
C HIS A 435 -3.84 -3.01 -3.31
N ASN A 436 -2.56 -3.40 -3.38
CA ASN A 436 -1.44 -2.47 -3.38
C ASN A 436 -1.29 -1.73 -4.72
N PHE A 437 -1.67 -2.36 -5.83
CA PHE A 437 -1.71 -1.71 -7.14
C PHE A 437 -2.65 -0.49 -7.15
N MET A 438 -3.81 -0.59 -6.50
CA MET A 438 -4.73 0.55 -6.35
C MET A 438 -4.12 1.73 -5.59
N GLN A 439 -3.18 1.47 -4.69
CA GLN A 439 -2.52 2.49 -3.88
C GLN A 439 -1.42 3.24 -4.64
N CYS A 440 -1.02 2.76 -5.83
CA CYS A 440 0.02 3.34 -6.67
C CYS A 440 -0.55 4.32 -7.71
N SER A 441 -1.58 5.10 -7.35
CA SER A 441 -2.22 6.03 -8.30
C SER A 441 -1.25 7.07 -8.89
N PRO A 442 -0.26 7.61 -8.15
CA PRO A 442 0.70 8.54 -8.73
C PRO A 442 1.56 7.91 -9.84
N GLU A 443 2.05 6.69 -9.62
CA GLU A 443 2.90 5.94 -10.56
C GLU A 443 2.14 5.49 -11.82
N LEU A 444 0.82 5.35 -11.72
CA LEU A 444 -0.06 5.07 -12.85
C LEU A 444 -0.40 6.33 -13.66
N SER A 445 -0.60 7.46 -12.99
CA SER A 445 -0.92 8.75 -13.64
C SER A 445 0.30 9.41 -14.30
N LEU A 446 1.49 9.26 -13.72
CA LEU A 446 2.77 9.56 -14.34
C LEU A 446 3.39 8.24 -14.75
N PRO A 447 3.13 7.72 -15.96
CA PRO A 447 3.43 6.34 -16.31
C PRO A 447 4.92 6.05 -16.14
N LEU A 448 5.24 5.53 -14.96
CA LEU A 448 6.59 5.22 -14.51
C LEU A 448 7.11 4.11 -15.40
N ARG A 449 8.34 4.27 -15.88
CA ARG A 449 8.98 3.32 -16.79
C ARG A 449 9.88 2.37 -16.02
N LEU A 450 9.68 1.07 -16.27
CA LEU A 450 10.46 -0.04 -15.72
C LEU A 450 11.11 -0.80 -16.86
N GLN A 451 12.27 -1.39 -16.59
CA GLN A 451 12.90 -2.29 -17.56
C GLN A 451 12.05 -3.56 -17.69
N GLY A 452 11.51 -3.78 -18.89
CA GLY A 452 10.79 -5.00 -19.23
C GLY A 452 11.71 -6.21 -19.34
N VAL A 453 11.11 -7.40 -19.47
CA VAL A 453 11.86 -8.64 -19.67
C VAL A 453 12.56 -8.62 -21.04
N SER A 454 13.88 -8.78 -21.06
CA SER A 454 14.65 -8.87 -22.32
C SER A 454 14.32 -10.18 -23.04
N VAL A 455 13.81 -10.08 -24.26
CA VAL A 455 13.76 -11.22 -25.18
C VAL A 455 15.19 -11.46 -25.69
N LYS A 456 15.66 -12.72 -25.67
CA LYS A 456 17.02 -13.08 -26.12
C LYS A 456 17.34 -12.43 -27.46
N GLY A 457 18.31 -11.52 -27.46
CA GLY A 457 18.79 -10.81 -28.67
C GLY A 457 18.24 -9.38 -28.87
N GLN A 458 17.39 -8.86 -27.96
CA GLN A 458 16.91 -7.49 -27.99
C GLN A 458 17.18 -6.75 -26.67
N ASN A 459 17.43 -5.45 -26.75
CA ASN A 459 17.55 -4.59 -25.56
C ASN A 459 16.21 -4.61 -24.79
N PRO A 460 16.24 -4.62 -23.45
CA PRO A 460 15.02 -4.51 -22.65
C PRO A 460 14.27 -3.23 -23.04
N LEU A 461 12.97 -3.36 -23.36
CA LEU A 461 12.11 -2.21 -23.63
C LEU A 461 11.62 -1.63 -22.31
N ASP A 462 11.62 -0.31 -22.21
CA ASP A 462 11.05 0.40 -21.06
C ASP A 462 9.51 0.38 -21.13
N ILE A 463 8.89 -0.40 -20.26
CA ILE A 463 7.44 -0.58 -20.18
C ILE A 463 6.86 0.24 -19.04
N THR A 464 5.58 0.56 -19.11
CA THR A 464 4.88 1.25 -18.03
C THR A 464 4.74 0.35 -16.79
N PHE A 465 4.56 0.95 -15.62
CA PHE A 465 4.26 0.20 -14.39
C PHE A 465 3.02 -0.70 -14.52
N TYR A 466 1.99 -0.24 -15.23
CA TYR A 466 0.81 -1.06 -15.54
C TYR A 466 1.19 -2.32 -16.32
N GLU A 467 1.91 -2.18 -17.42
CA GLU A 467 2.34 -3.30 -18.27
C GLU A 467 3.25 -4.25 -17.49
N TYR A 468 4.16 -3.72 -16.68
CA TYR A 468 5.04 -4.52 -15.82
C TYR A 468 4.23 -5.42 -14.89
N VAL A 469 3.31 -4.86 -14.09
CA VAL A 469 2.49 -5.65 -13.17
C VAL A 469 1.64 -6.68 -13.92
N CYS A 470 1.01 -6.28 -15.04
CA CYS A 470 0.19 -7.18 -15.85
C CYS A 470 0.99 -8.39 -16.37
N ILE A 471 2.19 -8.15 -16.91
CA ILE A 471 3.06 -9.21 -17.43
C ILE A 471 3.47 -10.17 -16.31
N HIS A 472 3.92 -9.66 -15.16
CA HIS A 472 4.38 -10.49 -14.05
C HIS A 472 3.25 -11.34 -13.45
N ILE A 473 2.03 -10.80 -13.32
CA ILE A 473 0.85 -11.59 -12.93
C ILE A 473 0.58 -12.69 -13.96
N CYS A 474 0.56 -12.37 -15.25
CA CYS A 474 0.30 -13.34 -16.31
C CYS A 474 1.36 -14.46 -16.36
N VAL A 475 2.64 -14.13 -16.18
CA VAL A 475 3.74 -15.11 -16.10
C VAL A 475 3.57 -16.04 -14.90
N TYR A 476 3.18 -15.51 -13.75
CA TYR A 476 2.92 -16.34 -12.58
C TYR A 476 1.73 -17.28 -12.78
N ILE A 477 0.64 -16.79 -13.40
CA ILE A 477 -0.55 -17.61 -13.73
C ILE A 477 -0.18 -18.82 -14.61
N VAL A 478 0.70 -18.63 -15.60
CA VAL A 478 1.18 -19.72 -16.46
C VAL A 478 1.87 -20.83 -15.66
N SER A 479 2.48 -20.47 -14.53
CA SER A 479 3.25 -21.38 -13.67
C SER A 479 2.44 -21.87 -12.47
N LEU A 480 1.16 -21.48 -12.35
CA LEU A 480 0.37 -21.67 -11.14
C LEU A 480 -0.14 -23.12 -11.03
N PRO A 481 0.08 -23.80 -9.89
CA PRO A 481 -0.52 -25.10 -9.64
C PRO A 481 -2.06 -25.04 -9.63
N PRO A 482 -2.77 -26.06 -10.17
CA PRO A 482 -4.24 -26.09 -10.22
C PRO A 482 -4.93 -25.93 -8.85
N ALA A 483 -4.27 -26.36 -7.76
CA ALA A 483 -4.79 -26.25 -6.40
C ALA A 483 -5.03 -24.79 -5.93
N PHE A 484 -4.37 -23.82 -6.58
CA PHE A 484 -4.49 -22.39 -6.23
C PHE A 484 -5.35 -21.59 -7.21
N PHE A 485 -5.92 -22.25 -8.22
CA PHE A 485 -6.75 -21.61 -9.22
C PHE A 485 -8.04 -20.96 -8.64
N PRO A 486 -8.77 -21.59 -7.68
CA PRO A 486 -9.94 -20.95 -7.10
C PRO A 486 -9.63 -19.62 -6.38
N GLN A 487 -8.47 -19.53 -5.74
CA GLN A 487 -8.03 -18.31 -5.06
C GLN A 487 -7.68 -17.21 -6.06
N LEU A 488 -7.10 -17.55 -7.21
CA LEU A 488 -6.88 -16.63 -8.32
C LEU A 488 -8.22 -16.12 -8.87
N GLU A 489 -9.18 -17.00 -9.17
CA GLU A 489 -10.49 -16.62 -9.70
C GLU A 489 -11.23 -15.68 -8.74
N GLN A 490 -11.21 -15.99 -7.44
CA GLN A 490 -11.80 -15.12 -6.44
C GLN A 490 -11.12 -13.75 -6.40
N ALA A 491 -9.79 -13.69 -6.42
CA ALA A 491 -9.05 -12.43 -6.42
C ALA A 491 -9.31 -11.58 -7.67
N LEU A 492 -9.41 -12.22 -8.85
CA LEU A 492 -9.77 -11.55 -10.09
C LEU A 492 -11.19 -10.97 -10.02
N LEU A 493 -12.16 -11.74 -9.52
CA LEU A 493 -13.53 -11.27 -9.35
C LEU A 493 -13.62 -10.11 -8.36
N ASP A 494 -12.99 -10.25 -7.19
CA ASP A 494 -12.91 -9.18 -6.18
C ASP A 494 -12.33 -7.89 -6.78
N ALA A 495 -11.27 -8.01 -7.59
CA ALA A 495 -10.62 -6.87 -8.24
C ALA A 495 -11.47 -6.26 -9.38
N VAL A 496 -12.16 -7.07 -10.18
CA VAL A 496 -13.13 -6.60 -11.20
C VAL A 496 -14.27 -5.82 -10.56
N LEU A 497 -14.76 -6.26 -9.40
CA LEU A 497 -15.84 -5.61 -8.67
C LEU A 497 -15.37 -4.43 -7.79
N SER A 498 -14.08 -4.12 -7.79
CA SER A 498 -13.52 -3.03 -6.99
C SER A 498 -13.93 -1.65 -7.50
N HIS A 499 -13.97 -0.66 -6.61
CA HIS A 499 -14.23 0.73 -6.97
C HIS A 499 -13.06 1.42 -7.72
N SER A 500 -11.92 0.74 -7.86
CA SER A 500 -10.80 1.25 -8.66
C SER A 500 -10.88 0.75 -10.09
N LEU A 501 -11.12 1.68 -11.02
CA LEU A 501 -11.15 1.38 -12.45
C LEU A 501 -9.84 0.77 -12.96
N MET A 502 -8.69 1.20 -12.41
CA MET A 502 -7.38 0.69 -12.84
C MET A 502 -7.14 -0.75 -12.39
N SER A 503 -7.50 -1.09 -11.14
CA SER A 503 -7.39 -2.48 -10.66
C SER A 503 -8.39 -3.40 -11.36
N SER A 504 -9.61 -2.92 -11.55
CA SER A 504 -10.62 -3.61 -12.36
C SER A 504 -10.14 -3.85 -13.79
N LEU A 505 -9.50 -2.88 -14.44
CA LEU A 505 -8.96 -3.05 -15.79
C LEU A 505 -7.81 -4.07 -15.80
N LEU A 506 -6.88 -3.98 -14.86
CA LEU A 506 -5.78 -4.95 -14.69
C LEU A 506 -6.30 -6.38 -14.50
N ALA A 507 -7.33 -6.55 -13.68
CA ALA A 507 -7.98 -7.85 -13.46
C ALA A 507 -8.66 -8.36 -14.74
N MET A 508 -9.35 -7.49 -15.50
CA MET A 508 -9.94 -7.88 -16.79
C MET A 508 -8.88 -8.27 -17.83
N ASP A 509 -7.77 -7.54 -17.91
CA ASP A 509 -6.66 -7.84 -18.81
C ASP A 509 -6.04 -9.19 -18.47
N THR A 510 -5.80 -9.43 -17.19
CA THR A 510 -5.30 -10.71 -16.66
C THR A 510 -6.27 -11.86 -16.95
N TRP A 511 -7.58 -11.64 -16.77
CA TRP A 511 -8.60 -12.65 -17.04
C TRP A 511 -8.73 -12.95 -18.54
N CYS A 512 -8.62 -11.92 -19.39
CA CYS A 512 -8.57 -12.10 -20.83
C CYS A 512 -7.32 -12.87 -21.28
N PHE A 513 -6.17 -12.62 -20.64
CA PHE A 513 -4.97 -13.44 -20.87
C PHE A 513 -5.24 -14.90 -20.50
N LEU A 514 -5.81 -15.15 -19.32
CA LEU A 514 -6.18 -16.49 -18.87
C LEU A 514 -7.13 -17.19 -19.85
N ALA A 515 -8.13 -16.48 -20.37
CA ALA A 515 -9.06 -17.00 -21.37
C ALA A 515 -8.38 -17.34 -22.71
N ARG A 516 -7.32 -16.61 -23.10
CA ARG A 516 -6.52 -16.90 -24.31
C ARG A 516 -5.53 -18.04 -24.10
N TYR A 517 -4.96 -18.13 -22.91
CA TYR A 517 -3.94 -19.11 -22.56
C TYR A 517 -4.53 -20.48 -22.20
N GLY A 518 -5.69 -20.47 -21.52
CA GLY A 518 -6.41 -21.66 -21.09
C GLY A 518 -7.18 -22.37 -22.20
N THR A 519 -7.99 -23.36 -21.82
CA THR A 519 -8.81 -24.11 -22.78
C THR A 519 -10.03 -23.30 -23.23
N ALA A 520 -10.55 -23.61 -24.42
CA ALA A 520 -11.80 -23.02 -24.91
C ALA A 520 -12.99 -23.27 -23.96
N GLU A 521 -12.99 -24.43 -23.29
CA GLU A 521 -13.98 -24.82 -22.27
C GLU A 521 -13.89 -23.92 -21.03
N LEU A 522 -12.68 -23.60 -20.57
CA LEU A 522 -12.47 -22.69 -19.45
C LEU A 522 -12.98 -21.27 -19.78
N CYS A 523 -12.66 -20.77 -20.98
CA CYS A 523 -13.17 -19.50 -21.46
C CYS A 523 -14.71 -19.51 -21.50
N ALA A 524 -15.32 -20.55 -22.07
CA ALA A 524 -16.76 -20.69 -22.11
C ALA A 524 -17.37 -20.73 -20.70
N HIS A 525 -16.77 -21.46 -19.76
CA HIS A 525 -17.21 -21.50 -18.37
C HIS A 525 -17.19 -20.11 -17.71
N HIS A 526 -16.10 -19.36 -17.85
CA HIS A 526 -16.01 -17.99 -17.32
C HIS A 526 -17.03 -17.05 -17.95
N VAL A 527 -17.27 -17.15 -19.26
CA VAL A 527 -18.31 -16.36 -19.94
C VAL A 527 -19.69 -16.63 -19.34
N HIS A 528 -20.03 -17.89 -19.07
CA HIS A 528 -21.32 -18.23 -18.46
C HIS A 528 -21.44 -17.70 -17.02
N ILE A 529 -20.39 -17.84 -16.20
CA ILE A 529 -20.38 -17.30 -14.83
C ILE A 529 -20.58 -15.79 -14.85
N VAL A 530 -19.79 -15.06 -15.64
CA VAL A 530 -19.87 -13.59 -15.71
C VAL A 530 -21.25 -13.16 -16.24
N ALA A 531 -21.82 -13.86 -17.22
CA ALA A 531 -23.17 -13.57 -17.71
C ALA A 531 -24.25 -13.78 -16.63
N HIS A 532 -24.14 -14.85 -15.83
CA HIS A 532 -25.04 -15.05 -14.69
C HIS A 532 -24.89 -13.95 -13.64
N MET A 533 -23.67 -13.46 -13.39
CA MET A 533 -23.44 -12.34 -12.48
C MET A 533 -24.06 -11.04 -13.03
N VAL A 534 -23.86 -10.73 -14.31
CA VAL A 534 -24.50 -9.58 -14.98
C VAL A 534 -26.03 -9.65 -14.87
N LYS A 535 -26.61 -10.83 -15.12
CA LYS A 535 -28.06 -11.09 -14.98
C LYS A 535 -28.55 -10.87 -13.54
N SER A 536 -27.73 -11.23 -12.55
CA SER A 536 -28.09 -11.16 -11.12
C SER A 536 -27.84 -9.79 -10.49
N CYS A 537 -27.07 -8.91 -11.13
CA CYS A 537 -26.76 -7.57 -10.59
C CYS A 537 -27.94 -6.60 -10.79
N PRO A 538 -28.55 -6.08 -9.71
CA PRO A 538 -29.68 -5.15 -9.81
C PRO A 538 -29.23 -3.76 -10.28
N GLY A 539 -30.05 -3.11 -11.11
CA GLY A 539 -29.88 -1.71 -11.49
C GLY A 539 -28.62 -1.40 -12.31
N ALA A 540 -28.35 -0.10 -12.51
CA ALA A 540 -27.14 0.39 -13.16
C ALA A 540 -26.11 0.73 -12.06
N SER A 541 -25.11 -0.14 -11.88
CA SER A 541 -24.00 0.05 -10.93
C SER A 541 -22.64 0.01 -11.64
N LEU A 542 -21.61 0.55 -11.01
CA LEU A 542 -20.24 0.48 -11.51
C LEU A 542 -19.79 -0.98 -11.70
N GLN A 543 -20.10 -1.84 -10.74
CA GLN A 543 -19.77 -3.26 -10.77
C GLN A 543 -20.45 -3.98 -11.93
N ARG A 544 -21.72 -3.69 -12.20
CA ARG A 544 -22.41 -4.24 -13.38
C ARG A 544 -21.74 -3.79 -14.67
N PHE A 545 -21.36 -2.52 -14.77
CA PHE A 545 -20.62 -2.01 -15.93
C PHE A 545 -19.28 -2.73 -16.11
N GLN A 546 -18.54 -2.95 -15.03
CA GLN A 546 -17.28 -3.70 -15.04
C GLN A 546 -17.50 -5.14 -15.50
N LEU A 547 -18.45 -5.88 -14.91
CA LEU A 547 -18.79 -7.25 -15.32
C LEU A 547 -19.22 -7.33 -16.78
N THR A 548 -20.03 -6.37 -17.25
CA THR A 548 -20.50 -6.35 -18.65
C THR A 548 -19.34 -6.06 -19.60
N THR A 549 -18.39 -5.22 -19.20
CA THR A 549 -17.16 -4.96 -19.97
C THR A 549 -16.29 -6.20 -20.05
N LEU A 550 -16.12 -6.94 -18.94
CA LEU A 550 -15.41 -8.21 -18.93
C LEU A 550 -16.11 -9.22 -19.86
N LEU A 551 -17.43 -9.38 -19.73
CA LEU A 551 -18.22 -10.29 -20.55
C LEU A 551 -18.05 -10.00 -22.03
N ARG A 552 -18.14 -8.72 -22.42
CA ARG A 552 -17.92 -8.28 -23.80
C ARG A 552 -16.58 -8.75 -24.32
N ARG A 553 -15.51 -8.60 -23.54
CA ARG A 553 -14.15 -8.97 -23.94
C ARG A 553 -13.96 -10.49 -24.02
N LEU A 554 -14.50 -11.24 -23.06
CA LEU A 554 -14.41 -12.70 -23.05
C LEU A 554 -15.22 -13.33 -24.18
N LEU A 555 -16.38 -12.76 -24.54
CA LEU A 555 -17.21 -13.27 -25.64
C LEU A 555 -16.47 -13.26 -26.99
N PHE A 556 -15.59 -12.27 -27.22
CA PHE A 556 -14.72 -12.22 -28.40
C PHE A 556 -13.65 -13.33 -28.43
N LEU A 557 -13.31 -13.90 -27.27
CA LEU A 557 -12.31 -14.96 -27.15
C LEU A 557 -12.94 -16.36 -27.16
N MET A 558 -14.26 -16.44 -26.94
CA MET A 558 -15.00 -17.70 -26.92
C MET A 558 -15.11 -18.31 -28.32
N ALA A 559 -14.92 -19.63 -28.41
CA ALA A 559 -15.04 -20.35 -29.67
C ALA A 559 -16.48 -20.31 -30.23
N ALA A 560 -16.62 -20.38 -31.56
CA ALA A 560 -17.91 -20.24 -32.25
C ALA A 560 -18.96 -21.28 -31.81
N ASP A 561 -18.54 -22.53 -31.55
CA ASP A 561 -19.46 -23.58 -31.10
C ASP A 561 -20.06 -23.25 -29.72
N HIS A 562 -19.22 -22.79 -28.78
CA HIS A 562 -19.66 -22.35 -27.45
C HIS A 562 -20.48 -21.05 -27.49
N GLN A 563 -20.27 -20.17 -28.48
CA GLN A 563 -21.17 -19.03 -28.72
C GLN A 563 -22.59 -19.47 -29.09
N GLY A 564 -22.73 -20.56 -29.84
CA GLY A 564 -24.03 -21.18 -30.10
C GLY A 564 -24.70 -21.70 -28.82
N GLU A 565 -23.95 -22.32 -27.92
CA GLU A 565 -24.43 -22.80 -26.61
C GLU A 565 -24.82 -21.64 -25.69
N PHE A 566 -24.00 -20.59 -25.64
CA PHE A 566 -24.25 -19.38 -24.87
C PHE A 566 -25.58 -18.71 -25.25
N ILE A 567 -25.88 -18.59 -26.54
CA ILE A 567 -27.16 -18.03 -27.02
C ILE A 567 -28.36 -18.88 -26.58
N LYS A 568 -28.19 -20.20 -26.50
CA LYS A 568 -29.24 -21.12 -26.00
C LYS A 568 -29.41 -20.99 -24.48
N ALA A 569 -28.33 -20.75 -23.74
CA ALA A 569 -28.35 -20.56 -22.28
C ALA A 569 -28.91 -19.19 -21.87
N PHE A 570 -28.70 -18.16 -22.69
CA PHE A 570 -29.21 -16.80 -22.48
C PHE A 570 -30.04 -16.29 -23.67
N PRO A 571 -31.21 -16.89 -23.97
CA PRO A 571 -32.03 -16.47 -25.11
C PRO A 571 -32.38 -14.98 -25.07
N PRO A 572 -32.10 -14.19 -26.13
CA PRO A 572 -32.37 -12.74 -26.14
C PRO A 572 -33.87 -12.37 -26.09
N LEU A 573 -34.78 -13.33 -26.33
CA LEU A 573 -36.23 -13.13 -26.28
C LEU A 573 -36.77 -13.13 -24.84
N GLU A 574 -36.02 -13.67 -23.89
CA GLU A 574 -36.42 -13.77 -22.50
C GLU A 574 -36.06 -12.48 -21.75
N ALA A 575 -37.06 -11.84 -21.14
CA ALA A 575 -36.90 -10.56 -20.46
C ALA A 575 -35.83 -10.58 -19.37
N GLU A 576 -35.66 -11.72 -18.69
CA GLU A 576 -34.65 -11.90 -17.65
C GLU A 576 -33.21 -11.95 -18.17
N ASN A 577 -33.00 -12.20 -19.46
CA ASN A 577 -31.67 -12.25 -20.07
C ASN A 577 -31.30 -10.93 -20.77
N VAL A 578 -32.22 -9.97 -20.87
CA VAL A 578 -31.99 -8.65 -21.47
C VAL A 578 -30.73 -7.97 -20.89
N PRO A 579 -30.49 -7.95 -19.56
CA PRO A 579 -29.27 -7.39 -18.96
C PRO A 579 -27.95 -7.90 -19.56
N VAL A 580 -27.91 -9.17 -19.98
CA VAL A 580 -26.72 -9.78 -20.58
C VAL A 580 -26.42 -9.15 -21.94
N TRP A 581 -27.45 -8.76 -22.68
CA TRP A 581 -27.34 -8.29 -24.06
C TRP A 581 -27.21 -6.76 -24.19
N GLU A 582 -27.62 -5.98 -23.18
CA GLU A 582 -27.67 -4.51 -23.21
C GLU A 582 -26.42 -3.81 -23.76
N GLN A 583 -25.23 -4.34 -23.47
CA GLN A 583 -23.97 -3.71 -23.89
C GLN A 583 -22.99 -4.69 -24.56
N LEU A 584 -23.48 -5.79 -25.13
CA LEU A 584 -22.63 -6.70 -25.89
C LEU A 584 -22.41 -6.22 -27.33
N CYS A 585 -21.25 -6.53 -27.87
CA CYS A 585 -20.95 -6.24 -29.27
C CYS A 585 -21.30 -7.48 -30.11
N LEU A 586 -22.35 -7.40 -30.95
CA LEU A 586 -22.76 -8.52 -31.79
C LEU A 586 -21.71 -8.88 -32.86
N ASN A 587 -20.74 -8.01 -33.10
CA ASN A 587 -19.60 -8.31 -33.97
C ASN A 587 -18.73 -9.47 -33.46
N ALA A 588 -18.80 -9.81 -32.17
CA ALA A 588 -18.12 -10.98 -31.61
C ALA A 588 -18.67 -12.32 -32.14
N LEU A 589 -19.91 -12.32 -32.64
CA LEU A 589 -20.60 -13.52 -33.12
C LEU A 589 -20.37 -13.75 -34.63
N PRO A 590 -20.34 -15.02 -35.09
CA PRO A 590 -20.45 -15.40 -36.49
C PRO A 590 -21.68 -14.78 -37.15
N SER A 591 -21.60 -14.51 -38.45
CA SER A 591 -22.66 -13.82 -39.21
C SER A 591 -24.05 -14.46 -39.06
N SER A 592 -24.14 -15.79 -39.06
CA SER A 592 -25.41 -16.53 -38.88
C SER A 592 -26.04 -16.30 -37.51
N LEU A 593 -25.26 -16.47 -36.43
CA LEU A 593 -25.70 -16.26 -35.05
C LEU A 593 -25.98 -14.78 -34.78
N ARG A 594 -25.17 -13.88 -35.34
CA ARG A 594 -25.34 -12.43 -35.25
C ARG A 594 -26.69 -11.99 -35.82
N ALA A 595 -27.03 -12.43 -37.04
CA ALA A 595 -28.31 -12.10 -37.67
C ALA A 595 -29.51 -12.59 -36.83
N GLN A 596 -29.41 -13.81 -36.28
CA GLN A 596 -30.44 -14.37 -35.40
C GLN A 596 -30.60 -13.56 -34.10
N VAL A 597 -29.51 -13.26 -33.40
CA VAL A 597 -29.55 -12.48 -32.15
C VAL A 597 -30.05 -11.07 -32.40
N LYS A 598 -29.58 -10.41 -33.47
CA LYS A 598 -30.06 -9.07 -33.89
C LYS A 598 -31.58 -9.07 -34.11
N HIS A 599 -32.11 -10.06 -34.84
CA HIS A 599 -33.54 -10.19 -35.06
C HIS A 599 -34.33 -10.37 -33.75
N ASN A 600 -33.83 -11.22 -32.85
CA ASN A 600 -34.47 -11.50 -31.57
C ASN A 600 -34.48 -10.27 -30.66
N LEU A 601 -33.36 -9.54 -30.57
CA LEU A 601 -33.25 -8.32 -29.78
C LEU A 601 -34.18 -7.21 -30.28
N LEU A 602 -34.22 -6.98 -31.60
CA LEU A 602 -35.15 -6.02 -32.20
C LEU A 602 -36.60 -6.38 -31.88
N THR A 603 -36.96 -7.66 -32.06
CA THR A 603 -38.33 -8.13 -31.83
C THR A 603 -38.73 -8.01 -30.36
N ALA A 604 -37.87 -8.46 -29.44
CA ALA A 604 -38.12 -8.37 -28.00
C ALA A 604 -38.19 -6.91 -27.54
N GLY A 605 -37.20 -6.08 -27.89
CA GLY A 605 -37.10 -4.69 -27.48
C GLY A 605 -38.27 -3.83 -28.00
N ILE A 606 -38.61 -3.94 -29.28
CA ILE A 606 -39.78 -3.23 -29.86
C ILE A 606 -41.05 -3.68 -29.15
N SER A 607 -41.28 -4.98 -29.00
CA SER A 607 -42.50 -5.50 -28.36
C SER A 607 -42.67 -5.00 -26.92
N GLN A 608 -41.57 -4.90 -26.17
CA GLN A 608 -41.59 -4.41 -24.79
C GLN A 608 -41.79 -2.89 -24.73
N CYS A 609 -41.20 -2.12 -25.66
CA CYS A 609 -41.44 -0.68 -25.76
C CYS A 609 -42.90 -0.40 -26.13
N THR A 610 -43.47 -1.12 -27.10
CA THR A 610 -44.89 -1.00 -27.47
C THR A 610 -45.81 -1.39 -26.32
N ARG A 611 -45.48 -2.44 -25.55
CA ARG A 611 -46.23 -2.83 -24.35
C ARG A 611 -46.21 -1.72 -23.30
N TRP A 612 -45.06 -1.09 -23.08
CA TRP A 612 -44.94 0.02 -22.15
C TRP A 612 -45.75 1.24 -22.60
N LEU A 613 -45.65 1.62 -23.89
CA LEU A 613 -46.43 2.71 -24.50
C LEU A 613 -47.94 2.51 -24.39
N ASN A 614 -48.41 1.27 -24.49
CA ASN A 614 -49.82 0.91 -24.33
C ASN A 614 -50.27 0.76 -22.86
N GLY A 615 -49.34 0.91 -21.90
CA GLY A 615 -49.57 0.74 -20.47
C GLY A 615 -49.81 2.06 -19.73
N THR A 616 -49.62 2.05 -18.41
CA THR A 616 -49.77 3.21 -17.53
C THR A 616 -48.56 4.14 -17.49
N CYS A 617 -47.47 3.78 -18.18
CA CYS A 617 -46.25 4.57 -18.35
C CYS A 617 -45.71 5.18 -17.03
N THR A 618 -45.54 4.34 -16.00
CA THR A 618 -45.09 4.82 -14.68
C THR A 618 -43.56 4.87 -14.59
N LEU A 619 -43.04 5.68 -13.66
CA LEU A 619 -41.61 5.72 -13.35
C LEU A 619 -41.07 4.36 -12.84
N GLY A 620 -41.91 3.54 -12.20
CA GLY A 620 -41.52 2.22 -11.70
C GLY A 620 -41.23 1.22 -12.84
N ASP A 621 -41.94 1.37 -13.96
CA ASP A 621 -41.77 0.50 -15.14
C ASP A 621 -40.64 1.00 -16.07
N LEU A 622 -40.11 2.20 -15.82
CA LEU A 622 -39.12 2.85 -16.68
C LEU A 622 -37.77 2.12 -16.70
N GLN A 623 -37.41 1.43 -15.62
CA GLN A 623 -36.18 0.63 -15.58
C GLN A 623 -36.22 -0.53 -16.58
N GLN A 624 -37.37 -1.19 -16.73
CA GLN A 624 -37.55 -2.26 -17.71
C GLN A 624 -37.57 -1.73 -19.14
N LEU A 625 -38.15 -0.54 -19.36
CA LEU A 625 -38.06 0.16 -20.64
C LEU A 625 -36.61 0.47 -21.00
N ASN A 626 -35.84 1.04 -20.07
CA ASN A 626 -34.44 1.38 -20.27
C ASN A 626 -33.58 0.16 -20.60
N ALA A 627 -33.77 -0.96 -19.90
CA ALA A 627 -33.12 -2.22 -20.23
C ALA A 627 -33.42 -2.67 -21.68
N SER A 628 -34.69 -2.52 -22.08
CA SER A 628 -35.14 -2.90 -23.44
C SER A 628 -34.56 -1.97 -24.51
N LEU A 629 -34.56 -0.66 -24.27
CA LEU A 629 -33.95 0.34 -25.17
C LEU A 629 -32.44 0.14 -25.28
N ALA A 630 -31.76 -0.14 -24.17
CA ALA A 630 -30.34 -0.46 -24.16
C ALA A 630 -30.03 -1.71 -24.97
N ALA A 631 -30.84 -2.77 -24.85
CA ALA A 631 -30.68 -4.00 -25.64
C ALA A 631 -30.95 -3.82 -27.14
N LEU A 632 -31.66 -2.76 -27.57
CA LEU A 632 -31.77 -2.39 -28.98
C LEU A 632 -30.47 -1.79 -29.54
N LEU A 633 -29.66 -1.13 -28.71
CA LEU A 633 -28.45 -0.43 -29.16
C LEU A 633 -27.45 -1.34 -29.89
N PRO A 634 -27.06 -2.53 -29.36
CA PRO A 634 -26.20 -3.46 -30.09
C PRO A 634 -26.76 -3.85 -31.46
N ALA A 635 -28.08 -4.07 -31.55
CA ALA A 635 -28.73 -4.47 -32.79
C ALA A 635 -28.70 -3.35 -33.84
N CYS A 636 -28.83 -2.09 -33.42
CA CYS A 636 -28.84 -0.93 -34.31
C CYS A 636 -27.43 -0.42 -34.69
N THR A 637 -26.41 -0.66 -33.86
CA THR A 637 -25.05 -0.12 -34.04
C THR A 637 -24.04 -1.13 -34.60
N THR A 638 -24.46 -2.37 -34.87
CA THR A 638 -23.61 -3.42 -35.45
C THR A 638 -23.06 -3.00 -36.82
N THR A 639 -21.74 -2.96 -36.96
CA THR A 639 -21.03 -2.50 -38.17
C THR A 639 -21.21 -3.44 -39.36
N GLY A 640 -21.42 -2.88 -40.56
CA GLY A 640 -21.38 -3.61 -41.83
C GLY A 640 -22.70 -4.24 -42.29
N GLU A 641 -23.76 -4.16 -41.49
CA GLU A 641 -25.09 -4.68 -41.84
C GLU A 641 -26.16 -3.61 -41.59
N THR A 642 -26.62 -2.95 -42.66
CA THR A 642 -27.72 -1.99 -42.58
C THR A 642 -28.98 -2.69 -42.06
N LEU A 643 -29.68 -2.06 -41.11
CA LEU A 643 -31.01 -2.51 -40.72
C LEU A 643 -31.92 -2.50 -41.96
N ASP A 644 -32.79 -3.51 -42.07
CA ASP A 644 -33.85 -3.49 -43.07
C ASP A 644 -34.75 -2.25 -42.86
N LEU A 645 -35.20 -1.63 -43.94
CA LEU A 645 -36.02 -0.40 -43.94
C LEU A 645 -37.25 -0.55 -43.05
N GLN A 646 -37.87 -1.73 -43.05
CA GLN A 646 -39.02 -2.03 -42.18
C GLN A 646 -38.65 -1.95 -40.69
N ARG A 647 -37.53 -2.56 -40.31
CA ARG A 647 -37.07 -2.58 -38.90
C ARG A 647 -36.58 -1.22 -38.44
N GLN A 648 -35.97 -0.43 -39.32
CA GLN A 648 -35.65 0.98 -39.04
C GLN A 648 -36.91 1.79 -38.78
N SER A 649 -37.95 1.59 -39.59
CA SER A 649 -39.25 2.24 -39.41
C SER A 649 -39.90 1.84 -38.08
N ASP A 650 -39.84 0.56 -37.69
CA ASP A 650 -40.41 0.10 -36.42
C ASP A 650 -39.70 0.73 -35.20
N VAL A 651 -38.36 0.80 -35.22
CA VAL A 651 -37.56 1.45 -34.16
C VAL A 651 -37.86 2.95 -34.10
N LEU A 652 -37.87 3.64 -35.23
CA LEU A 652 -38.24 5.06 -35.30
C LEU A 652 -39.67 5.29 -34.82
N GLY A 653 -40.61 4.41 -35.16
CA GLY A 653 -42.01 4.49 -34.72
C GLY A 653 -42.15 4.43 -33.20
N VAL A 654 -41.33 3.62 -32.52
CA VAL A 654 -41.25 3.59 -31.05
C VAL A 654 -40.63 4.87 -30.50
N ILE A 655 -39.50 5.31 -31.06
CA ILE A 655 -38.79 6.53 -30.60
C ILE A 655 -39.69 7.76 -30.76
N SER A 656 -40.37 7.94 -31.90
CA SER A 656 -41.29 9.03 -32.18
C SER A 656 -42.45 9.12 -31.18
N GLN A 657 -42.87 7.99 -30.60
CA GLN A 657 -43.93 7.95 -29.59
C GLN A 657 -43.41 8.18 -28.17
N LEU A 658 -42.18 7.75 -27.88
CA LEU A 658 -41.53 7.97 -26.59
C LEU A 658 -41.04 9.41 -26.41
N TRP A 659 -40.56 10.05 -27.49
CA TRP A 659 -39.94 11.37 -27.43
C TRP A 659 -40.84 12.47 -26.84
N PRO A 660 -42.13 12.60 -27.23
CA PRO A 660 -43.03 13.60 -26.67
C PRO A 660 -43.32 13.42 -25.18
N MET A 661 -43.04 12.24 -24.61
CA MET A 661 -43.23 11.95 -23.19
C MET A 661 -42.11 12.54 -22.32
N LEU A 662 -41.01 12.98 -22.92
CA LEU A 662 -39.87 13.57 -22.21
C LEU A 662 -40.09 15.07 -22.00
N THR A 663 -40.10 15.51 -20.75
CA THR A 663 -40.15 16.93 -20.42
C THR A 663 -38.85 17.39 -19.75
N VAL A 664 -38.46 18.64 -20.01
CA VAL A 664 -37.27 19.27 -19.41
C VAL A 664 -37.31 19.15 -17.88
N LYS A 665 -38.46 19.41 -17.26
CA LYS A 665 -38.64 19.35 -15.80
C LYS A 665 -38.37 17.96 -15.21
N GLN A 666 -38.79 16.89 -15.91
CA GLN A 666 -38.53 15.51 -15.47
C GLN A 666 -37.06 15.15 -15.64
N MET A 667 -36.43 15.54 -16.75
CA MET A 667 -35.01 15.29 -16.99
C MET A 667 -34.10 16.04 -16.01
N SER A 668 -34.46 17.24 -15.57
CA SER A 668 -33.68 17.97 -14.55
C SER A 668 -33.79 17.34 -13.16
N SER A 669 -34.79 16.49 -12.89
CA SER A 669 -35.09 15.98 -11.54
C SER A 669 -34.96 14.47 -11.36
N GLN A 670 -34.95 13.67 -12.43
CA GLN A 670 -35.00 12.20 -12.37
C GLN A 670 -33.91 11.54 -13.23
N SER A 671 -33.02 10.77 -12.59
CA SER A 671 -31.90 10.08 -13.26
C SER A 671 -32.35 8.98 -14.25
N SER A 672 -33.44 8.29 -13.95
CA SER A 672 -34.01 7.24 -14.82
C SER A 672 -34.53 7.82 -16.15
N VAL A 673 -35.06 9.05 -16.13
CA VAL A 673 -35.51 9.77 -17.33
C VAL A 673 -34.32 10.31 -18.12
N GLN A 674 -33.27 10.80 -17.43
CA GLN A 674 -32.00 11.17 -18.08
C GLN A 674 -31.40 9.98 -18.83
N HIS A 675 -31.39 8.79 -18.22
CA HIS A 675 -30.92 7.57 -18.87
C HIS A 675 -31.76 7.20 -20.10
N THR A 676 -33.09 7.28 -19.99
CA THR A 676 -34.01 7.06 -21.12
C THR A 676 -33.68 8.00 -22.27
N PHE A 677 -33.50 9.29 -21.97
CA PHE A 677 -33.15 10.32 -22.94
C PHE A 677 -31.82 10.02 -23.65
N CYS A 678 -30.78 9.65 -22.89
CA CYS A 678 -29.49 9.27 -23.48
C CYS A 678 -29.63 8.06 -24.42
N LEU A 679 -30.35 7.01 -24.02
CA LEU A 679 -30.58 5.83 -24.87
C LEU A 679 -31.30 6.19 -26.18
N LEU A 680 -32.31 7.07 -26.10
CA LEU A 680 -33.04 7.52 -27.28
C LEU A 680 -32.17 8.37 -28.21
N LEU A 681 -31.30 9.23 -27.68
CA LEU A 681 -30.34 9.98 -28.51
C LEU A 681 -29.39 9.05 -29.28
N VAL A 682 -28.85 8.02 -28.63
CA VAL A 682 -27.94 7.07 -29.29
C VAL A 682 -28.69 6.25 -30.35
N LEU A 683 -29.92 5.82 -30.06
CA LEU A 683 -30.77 5.15 -31.06
C LEU A 683 -31.08 6.06 -32.25
N LEU A 684 -31.43 7.33 -32.01
CA LEU A 684 -31.66 8.32 -33.07
C LEU A 684 -30.42 8.53 -33.95
N ALA A 685 -29.23 8.60 -33.34
CA ALA A 685 -27.97 8.73 -34.06
C ALA A 685 -27.76 7.56 -35.04
N SER A 686 -28.14 6.34 -34.64
CA SER A 686 -28.04 5.14 -35.51
C SER A 686 -29.01 5.14 -36.70
N THR A 687 -30.08 5.94 -36.65
CA THR A 687 -31.13 6.04 -37.67
C THR A 687 -31.24 7.43 -38.29
N VAL A 688 -30.19 8.25 -38.18
CA VAL A 688 -30.25 9.69 -38.52
C VAL A 688 -30.61 9.97 -39.99
N GLN A 689 -30.19 9.11 -40.91
CA GLN A 689 -30.43 9.28 -42.35
C GLN A 689 -31.91 9.17 -42.74
N THR A 690 -32.70 8.46 -41.94
CA THR A 690 -34.12 8.20 -42.16
C THR A 690 -35.00 9.00 -41.19
N LEU A 691 -34.42 9.98 -40.48
CA LEU A 691 -35.11 10.76 -39.46
C LEU A 691 -36.08 11.77 -40.08
N GLU A 692 -37.33 11.77 -39.62
CA GLU A 692 -38.32 12.74 -40.08
C GLU A 692 -37.99 14.17 -39.62
N PRO A 693 -38.21 15.20 -40.47
CA PRO A 693 -37.92 16.60 -40.10
C PRO A 693 -38.69 17.07 -38.86
N SER A 694 -39.91 16.59 -38.67
CA SER A 694 -40.77 16.90 -37.51
C SER A 694 -40.12 16.45 -36.18
N LEU A 695 -39.60 15.22 -36.13
CA LEU A 695 -38.92 14.67 -34.97
C LEU A 695 -37.58 15.37 -34.74
N LEU A 696 -36.81 15.67 -35.80
CA LEU A 696 -35.56 16.44 -35.69
C LEU A 696 -35.78 17.81 -35.02
N ILE A 697 -36.82 18.55 -35.45
CA ILE A 697 -37.18 19.84 -34.83
C ILE A 697 -37.50 19.68 -33.35
N GLN A 698 -38.23 18.62 -32.96
CA GLN A 698 -38.56 18.33 -31.57
C GLN A 698 -37.31 18.00 -30.74
N VAL A 699 -36.42 17.15 -31.26
CA VAL A 699 -35.17 16.74 -30.60
C VAL A 699 -34.29 17.95 -30.31
N ILE A 700 -34.01 18.76 -31.35
CA ILE A 700 -33.15 19.94 -31.23
C ILE A 700 -33.79 21.02 -30.34
N SER A 701 -35.12 21.17 -30.40
CA SER A 701 -35.85 22.10 -29.53
C SER A 701 -35.82 21.70 -28.06
N LEU A 702 -35.89 20.39 -27.78
CA LEU A 702 -35.81 19.85 -26.44
C LEU A 702 -34.39 20.01 -25.89
N LEU A 703 -33.36 19.67 -26.66
CA LEU A 703 -31.94 19.87 -26.30
C LEU A 703 -31.65 21.33 -25.97
N ALA A 704 -32.05 22.27 -26.84
CA ALA A 704 -31.83 23.70 -26.64
C ALA A 704 -32.54 24.24 -25.38
N SER A 705 -33.68 23.65 -25.00
CA SER A 705 -34.38 23.99 -23.76
C SER A 705 -33.73 23.35 -22.54
N LEU A 706 -33.33 22.09 -22.63
CA LEU A 706 -32.70 21.33 -21.55
C LEU A 706 -31.37 21.94 -21.11
N PHE A 707 -30.55 22.38 -22.06
CA PHE A 707 -29.22 22.92 -21.75
C PHE A 707 -29.28 24.25 -20.96
N LYS A 708 -30.39 24.99 -21.08
CA LYS A 708 -30.64 26.18 -20.24
C LYS A 708 -30.84 25.83 -18.76
N GLU A 709 -31.27 24.60 -18.47
CA GLU A 709 -31.45 24.08 -17.11
C GLU A 709 -30.19 23.40 -16.55
N ASN A 710 -29.05 23.51 -17.25
CA ASN A 710 -27.76 23.00 -16.79
C ASN A 710 -27.78 21.50 -16.42
N PRO A 711 -27.99 20.59 -17.39
CA PRO A 711 -28.11 19.15 -17.13
C PRO A 711 -26.81 18.56 -16.57
N PRO A 712 -26.76 17.29 -16.14
CA PRO A 712 -25.51 16.65 -15.75
C PRO A 712 -24.63 16.28 -16.96
N ASP A 713 -23.32 16.11 -16.75
CA ASP A 713 -22.32 15.90 -17.82
C ASP A 713 -22.63 14.71 -18.74
N HIS A 714 -23.11 13.58 -18.20
CA HIS A 714 -23.45 12.40 -19.01
C HIS A 714 -24.56 12.67 -20.04
N VAL A 715 -25.46 13.62 -19.78
CA VAL A 715 -26.50 14.06 -20.73
C VAL A 715 -25.90 14.94 -21.82
N ARG A 716 -24.94 15.82 -21.46
CA ARG A 716 -24.22 16.66 -22.43
C ARG A 716 -23.40 15.81 -23.38
N LEU A 717 -22.71 14.80 -22.87
CA LEU A 717 -21.89 13.88 -23.67
C LEU A 717 -22.76 13.08 -24.65
N ALA A 718 -23.90 12.52 -24.20
CA ALA A 718 -24.82 11.83 -25.11
C ALA A 718 -25.40 12.75 -26.20
N ALA A 719 -25.62 14.03 -25.88
CA ALA A 719 -26.01 15.02 -26.87
C ALA A 719 -24.89 15.33 -27.87
N LEU A 720 -23.65 15.49 -27.42
CA LEU A 720 -22.48 15.65 -28.29
C LEU A 720 -22.32 14.47 -29.27
N ASP A 721 -22.47 13.24 -28.79
CA ASP A 721 -22.45 12.05 -29.64
C ASP A 721 -23.52 12.13 -30.74
N PHE A 722 -24.75 12.55 -30.41
CA PHE A 722 -25.81 12.74 -31.40
C PHE A 722 -25.50 13.88 -32.38
N LEU A 723 -25.01 15.02 -31.89
CA LEU A 723 -24.64 16.18 -32.71
C LEU A 723 -23.52 15.85 -33.70
N SER A 724 -22.59 14.96 -33.34
CA SER A 724 -21.49 14.52 -34.22
C SER A 724 -21.99 13.93 -35.54
N VAL A 725 -23.11 13.19 -35.51
CA VAL A 725 -23.64 12.50 -36.69
C VAL A 725 -24.50 13.42 -37.56
N LEU A 726 -24.98 14.55 -37.02
CA LEU A 726 -25.79 15.52 -37.77
C LEU A 726 -25.00 16.22 -38.88
N GLY A 727 -23.67 16.26 -38.81
CA GLY A 727 -22.84 16.79 -39.89
C GLY A 727 -23.11 16.08 -41.23
N LYS A 728 -23.40 14.78 -41.19
CA LYS A 728 -23.67 13.97 -42.38
C LYS A 728 -25.08 14.12 -42.94
N MET A 729 -25.96 14.86 -42.26
CA MET A 729 -27.38 14.97 -42.59
C MET A 729 -27.69 16.25 -43.37
N PHE A 730 -28.35 16.11 -44.53
CA PHE A 730 -28.95 17.26 -45.19
C PHE A 730 -30.31 17.60 -44.55
N ILE A 731 -30.37 18.71 -43.82
CA ILE A 731 -31.59 19.22 -43.18
C ILE A 731 -32.49 19.90 -44.24
N PRO A 732 -33.74 19.45 -44.44
CA PRO A 732 -34.69 20.03 -45.40
C PRO A 732 -35.08 21.49 -45.10
N GLN A 733 -35.36 22.27 -46.14
CA GLN A 733 -35.58 23.73 -46.06
C GLN A 733 -36.69 24.14 -45.08
N ASP A 734 -37.76 23.36 -44.99
CA ASP A 734 -38.89 23.56 -44.08
C ASP A 734 -38.50 23.39 -42.59
N ALA A 735 -37.45 22.62 -42.30
CA ALA A 735 -36.91 22.44 -40.96
C ALA A 735 -35.72 23.36 -40.65
N GLN A 736 -35.00 23.87 -41.65
CA GLN A 736 -33.78 24.67 -41.47
C GLN A 736 -34.00 25.89 -40.56
N ALA A 737 -35.10 26.62 -40.76
CA ALA A 737 -35.42 27.82 -39.96
C ALA A 737 -35.58 27.52 -38.46
N ALA A 738 -36.05 26.32 -38.11
CA ALA A 738 -36.27 25.90 -36.73
C ALA A 738 -35.04 25.20 -36.11
N VAL A 739 -34.21 24.54 -36.93
CA VAL A 739 -33.10 23.68 -36.48
C VAL A 739 -31.77 24.42 -36.46
N LEU A 740 -31.38 25.09 -37.55
CA LEU A 740 -30.01 25.61 -37.69
C LEU A 740 -29.63 26.67 -36.65
N PRO A 741 -30.48 27.68 -36.32
CA PRO A 741 -30.15 28.65 -35.28
C PRO A 741 -29.98 28.01 -33.89
N LYS A 742 -30.76 26.94 -33.61
CA LYS A 742 -30.67 26.21 -32.34
C LYS A 742 -29.43 25.33 -32.29
N LEU A 743 -29.04 24.75 -33.42
CA LEU A 743 -27.82 23.98 -33.55
C LEU A 743 -26.58 24.86 -33.28
N SER A 744 -26.54 26.06 -33.88
CA SER A 744 -25.49 27.06 -33.61
C SER A 744 -25.44 27.42 -32.12
N SER A 745 -26.59 27.64 -31.50
CA SER A 745 -26.69 27.93 -30.06
C SER A 745 -26.24 26.77 -29.18
N LEU A 746 -26.51 25.52 -29.56
CA LEU A 746 -26.10 24.33 -28.80
C LEU A 746 -24.57 24.18 -28.79
N PHE A 747 -23.93 24.31 -29.96
CA PHE A 747 -22.47 24.28 -30.06
C PHE A 747 -21.83 25.44 -29.30
N SER A 748 -22.38 26.65 -29.39
CA SER A 748 -21.91 27.80 -28.60
C SER A 748 -21.93 27.53 -27.09
N MET A 749 -23.02 26.96 -26.56
CA MET A 749 -23.12 26.60 -25.14
C MET A 749 -22.13 25.51 -24.73
N LEU A 750 -21.95 24.48 -25.56
CA LEU A 750 -21.05 23.34 -25.28
C LEU A 750 -19.56 23.71 -25.36
N LEU A 751 -19.19 24.54 -26.33
CA LEU A 751 -17.82 25.06 -26.46
C LEU A 751 -17.47 26.01 -25.30
N GLY A 752 -18.46 26.74 -24.78
CA GLY A 752 -18.32 27.60 -23.62
C GLY A 752 -18.52 26.91 -22.26
N ASP A 753 -18.67 25.58 -22.21
CA ASP A 753 -18.98 24.86 -20.97
C ASP A 753 -17.82 24.93 -19.96
N SER A 754 -18.14 24.93 -18.67
CA SER A 754 -17.15 25.02 -17.59
C SER A 754 -16.44 23.68 -17.34
N SER A 755 -17.10 22.55 -17.63
CA SER A 755 -16.54 21.20 -17.50
C SER A 755 -15.51 20.96 -18.60
N TRP A 756 -14.27 20.65 -18.21
CA TRP A 756 -13.19 20.38 -19.16
C TRP A 756 -13.49 19.17 -20.07
N LEU A 757 -14.18 18.16 -19.53
CA LEU A 757 -14.52 16.94 -20.27
C LEU A 757 -15.53 17.25 -21.37
N THR A 758 -16.62 17.95 -21.02
CA THR A 758 -17.61 18.43 -21.99
C THR A 758 -16.96 19.31 -23.05
N ARG A 759 -16.11 20.26 -22.63
CA ARG A 759 -15.44 21.18 -23.55
C ARG A 759 -14.53 20.45 -24.54
N GLN A 760 -13.74 19.48 -24.08
CA GLN A 760 -12.87 18.69 -24.94
C GLN A 760 -13.68 17.92 -25.99
N HIS A 761 -14.73 17.21 -25.57
CA HIS A 761 -15.61 16.50 -26.50
C HIS A 761 -16.38 17.46 -27.43
N ALA A 762 -16.72 18.66 -26.96
CA ALA A 762 -17.34 19.70 -27.78
C ALA A 762 -16.40 20.21 -28.88
N LEU A 763 -15.12 20.40 -28.59
CA LEU A 763 -14.12 20.77 -29.58
C LEU A 763 -13.98 19.68 -30.64
N GLU A 764 -13.83 18.41 -30.24
CA GLU A 764 -13.75 17.26 -31.15
C GLU A 764 -14.99 17.14 -32.04
N THR A 765 -16.17 17.19 -31.42
CA THR A 765 -17.47 17.08 -32.11
C THR A 765 -17.69 18.24 -33.07
N PHE A 766 -17.37 19.47 -32.65
CA PHE A 766 -17.53 20.66 -33.48
C PHE A 766 -16.60 20.63 -34.69
N THR A 767 -15.35 20.20 -34.51
CA THR A 767 -14.40 20.02 -35.62
C THR A 767 -14.93 18.97 -36.61
N GLN A 768 -15.34 17.80 -36.14
CA GLN A 768 -15.91 16.76 -37.01
C GLN A 768 -17.16 17.25 -37.75
N PHE A 769 -18.07 17.94 -37.05
CA PHE A 769 -19.26 18.52 -37.66
C PHE A 769 -18.91 19.55 -38.74
N ALA A 770 -17.95 20.45 -38.47
CA ALA A 770 -17.52 21.48 -39.41
C ALA A 770 -16.87 20.91 -40.68
N GLU A 771 -16.20 19.76 -40.58
CA GLU A 771 -15.58 19.07 -41.71
C GLU A 771 -16.60 18.36 -42.62
N GLU A 772 -17.69 17.85 -42.05
CA GLU A 772 -18.65 16.99 -42.76
C GLU A 772 -19.95 17.71 -43.18
N THR A 773 -20.29 18.85 -42.57
CA THR A 773 -21.59 19.50 -42.72
C THR A 773 -21.84 20.15 -44.08
N SER A 774 -23.05 19.98 -44.61
CA SER A 774 -23.55 20.75 -45.75
C SER A 774 -24.14 22.12 -45.36
N HIS A 775 -24.24 22.43 -44.06
CA HIS A 775 -24.85 23.65 -43.52
C HIS A 775 -23.78 24.57 -42.90
N GLU A 776 -22.87 25.06 -43.74
CA GLU A 776 -21.68 25.83 -43.32
C GLU A 776 -21.99 27.04 -42.44
N GLN A 777 -23.17 27.66 -42.57
CA GLN A 777 -23.60 28.81 -41.78
C GLN A 777 -23.63 28.54 -40.26
N VAL A 778 -23.80 27.29 -39.84
CA VAL A 778 -23.79 26.89 -38.42
C VAL A 778 -22.41 27.11 -37.79
N VAL A 779 -21.33 26.97 -38.55
CA VAL A 779 -19.95 27.05 -38.04
C VAL A 779 -19.62 28.44 -37.50
N PRO A 780 -19.70 29.55 -38.28
CA PRO A 780 -19.41 30.88 -37.76
C PRO A 780 -20.45 31.35 -36.73
N GLU A 781 -21.71 30.92 -36.85
CA GLU A 781 -22.78 31.27 -35.91
C GLU A 781 -22.61 30.61 -34.52
N SER A 782 -21.92 29.47 -34.45
CA SER A 782 -21.61 28.79 -33.19
C SER A 782 -20.50 29.49 -32.39
N LEU A 783 -19.66 30.28 -33.06
CA LEU A 783 -18.49 30.94 -32.48
C LEU A 783 -18.82 32.36 -32.02
N THR A 784 -19.71 32.47 -31.04
CA THR A 784 -20.29 33.75 -30.61
C THR A 784 -19.36 34.60 -29.74
N THR A 785 -18.29 34.03 -29.17
CA THR A 785 -17.35 34.74 -28.28
C THR A 785 -15.92 34.65 -28.82
N GLU A 786 -15.10 35.68 -28.59
CA GLU A 786 -13.69 35.64 -28.97
C GLU A 786 -12.90 34.56 -28.22
N ASP A 787 -13.30 34.22 -27.00
CA ASP A 787 -12.70 33.14 -26.21
C ASP A 787 -12.92 31.76 -26.86
N THR A 788 -14.16 31.42 -27.23
CA THR A 788 -14.46 30.15 -27.92
C THR A 788 -13.76 30.06 -29.28
N LYS A 789 -13.72 31.16 -30.05
CA LYS A 789 -12.92 31.23 -31.29
C LYS A 789 -11.46 30.91 -31.05
N SER A 790 -10.87 31.56 -30.03
CA SER A 790 -9.44 31.40 -29.71
C SER A 790 -9.14 29.96 -29.28
N GLN A 791 -10.04 29.34 -28.50
CA GLN A 791 -9.93 27.95 -28.07
C GLN A 791 -10.04 26.96 -29.25
N VAL A 792 -11.00 27.15 -30.15
CA VAL A 792 -11.14 26.31 -31.35
C VAL A 792 -9.90 26.44 -32.24
N ILE A 793 -9.40 27.67 -32.47
CA ILE A 793 -8.17 27.90 -33.24
C ILE A 793 -6.97 27.22 -32.56
N ALA A 794 -6.84 27.34 -31.23
CA ALA A 794 -5.79 26.67 -30.48
C ALA A 794 -5.86 25.15 -30.61
N PHE A 795 -7.06 24.57 -30.50
CA PHE A 795 -7.30 23.12 -30.66
C PHE A 795 -6.93 22.63 -32.07
N LEU A 796 -7.40 23.32 -33.11
CA LEU A 796 -7.09 22.99 -34.51
C LEU A 796 -5.59 23.09 -34.81
N ASN A 797 -4.92 24.09 -34.23
CA ASN A 797 -3.47 24.25 -34.34
C ASN A 797 -2.68 23.29 -33.45
N LYS A 798 -3.35 22.42 -32.67
CA LYS A 798 -2.74 21.53 -31.68
C LYS A 798 -1.82 22.31 -30.71
N ALA A 799 -2.21 23.53 -30.38
CA ALA A 799 -1.46 24.39 -29.47
C ALA A 799 -1.47 23.75 -28.08
N VAL A 800 -0.30 23.36 -27.61
CA VAL A 800 -0.13 22.81 -26.26
C VAL A 800 -0.13 23.97 -25.29
N SER A 801 -0.99 23.94 -24.26
CA SER A 801 -0.92 24.88 -23.14
C SER A 801 0.50 24.87 -22.55
N PRO A 802 1.00 25.99 -21.98
CA PRO A 802 2.33 26.02 -21.40
C PRO A 802 2.50 24.84 -20.42
N ALA A 803 3.47 23.97 -20.72
CA ALA A 803 3.69 22.75 -19.96
C ALA A 803 3.96 23.12 -18.50
N GLU A 804 3.12 22.62 -17.61
CA GLU A 804 3.44 22.59 -16.20
C GLU A 804 4.81 21.93 -16.02
N GLY A 805 5.70 22.55 -15.24
CA GLY A 805 7.01 21.98 -14.96
C GLY A 805 6.89 20.60 -14.31
N GLU A 806 7.79 19.67 -14.64
CA GLU A 806 7.72 18.27 -14.21
C GLU A 806 7.58 18.10 -12.69
N SER A 807 8.29 18.93 -11.91
CA SER A 807 8.19 18.95 -10.44
C SER A 807 6.80 19.38 -9.96
N ALA A 808 6.24 20.45 -10.53
CA ALA A 808 4.91 20.93 -10.15
C ALA A 808 3.82 19.91 -10.50
N ARG A 809 3.97 19.26 -11.66
CA ARG A 809 3.10 18.15 -12.08
C ARG A 809 3.16 16.97 -11.11
N LEU A 810 4.37 16.60 -10.68
CA LEU A 810 4.58 15.52 -9.72
C LEU A 810 3.93 15.84 -8.37
N ASP A 811 4.12 17.05 -7.86
CA ASP A 811 3.53 17.48 -6.59
C ASP A 811 2.01 17.53 -6.65
N ARG A 812 1.42 18.01 -7.76
CA ARG A 812 -0.03 17.97 -7.96
C ARG A 812 -0.56 16.54 -7.93
N ILE A 813 0.07 15.62 -8.66
CA ILE A 813 -0.37 14.21 -8.76
C ILE A 813 -0.23 13.49 -7.42
N LYS A 814 0.82 13.79 -6.64
CA LYS A 814 0.94 13.33 -5.26
C LYS A 814 -0.22 13.84 -4.38
N GLY A 815 -0.65 15.09 -4.57
CA GLY A 815 -1.80 15.68 -3.89
C GLY A 815 -3.15 15.07 -4.28
N GLU A 816 -3.36 14.77 -5.57
CA GLU A 816 -4.60 14.18 -6.10
C GLU A 816 -4.89 12.78 -5.51
N ARG A 817 -3.86 12.03 -5.13
CA ARG A 817 -4.01 10.72 -4.47
C ARG A 817 -4.92 10.77 -3.24
N GLY A 818 -4.77 11.79 -2.39
CA GLY A 818 -5.59 11.92 -1.17
C GLY A 818 -7.08 12.09 -1.49
N VAL A 819 -7.37 12.82 -2.57
CA VAL A 819 -8.75 13.04 -3.06
C VAL A 819 -9.33 11.73 -3.61
N LEU A 820 -8.54 11.00 -4.41
CA LEU A 820 -8.93 9.68 -4.96
C LEU A 820 -9.17 8.65 -3.85
N GLY A 821 -8.27 8.57 -2.86
CA GLY A 821 -8.42 7.67 -1.72
C GLY A 821 -9.69 7.96 -0.92
N ALA A 822 -9.96 9.24 -0.63
CA ALA A 822 -11.18 9.65 0.06
C ALA A 822 -12.46 9.37 -0.76
N PHE A 823 -12.37 9.38 -2.09
CA PHE A 823 -13.48 8.99 -2.96
C PHE A 823 -13.73 7.48 -2.89
N ILE A 824 -12.70 6.64 -3.00
CA ILE A 824 -12.81 5.18 -2.96
C ILE A 824 -13.38 4.70 -1.62
N ILE A 825 -12.93 5.27 -0.50
CA ILE A 825 -13.45 4.95 0.83
C ILE A 825 -14.94 5.29 0.93
N ARG A 826 -15.33 6.49 0.48
CA ARG A 826 -16.74 6.92 0.46
C ARG A 826 -17.61 6.03 -0.44
N ALA A 827 -17.10 5.64 -1.61
CA ALA A 827 -17.82 4.74 -2.52
C ALA A 827 -18.07 3.37 -1.89
N SER A 828 -17.07 2.84 -1.18
CA SER A 828 -17.16 1.55 -0.48
C SER A 828 -18.18 1.59 0.66
N GLN A 829 -18.20 2.67 1.46
CA GLN A 829 -19.15 2.85 2.57
C GLN A 829 -20.60 3.07 2.09
N LYS A 830 -20.79 3.78 0.97
CA LYS A 830 -22.13 3.97 0.39
C LYS A 830 -22.75 2.66 -0.08
N SER A 831 -21.95 1.72 -0.60
CA SER A 831 -22.43 0.39 -1.00
C SER A 831 -23.04 -0.40 0.17
N GLU A 832 -22.55 -0.21 1.40
CA GLU A 832 -23.12 -0.86 2.59
C GLU A 832 -24.42 -0.19 3.04
N GLN A 833 -24.54 1.13 2.90
CA GLN A 833 -25.73 1.90 3.30
C GLN A 833 -26.87 1.90 2.25
N GLU A 834 -26.53 1.78 0.96
CA GLU A 834 -27.47 1.77 -0.18
C GLU A 834 -28.11 0.39 -0.44
N THR A 835 -27.87 -0.62 0.42
CA THR A 835 -28.70 -1.85 0.48
C THR A 835 -30.14 -1.60 0.96
N THR A 836 -30.55 -0.33 1.09
CA THR A 836 -31.95 0.06 1.24
C THR A 836 -32.55 0.38 -0.13
N GLU A 837 -33.02 -0.67 -0.81
CA GLU A 837 -34.02 -0.53 -1.88
C GLU A 837 -35.12 0.45 -1.42
N PRO A 838 -35.67 1.29 -2.31
CA PRO A 838 -36.95 1.93 -2.04
C PRO A 838 -38.00 0.81 -1.99
N VAL A 839 -38.28 0.35 -0.78
CA VAL A 839 -39.29 -0.66 -0.51
C VAL A 839 -40.60 -0.23 -1.16
N ALA A 840 -40.99 -0.92 -2.22
CA ALA A 840 -42.40 -1.10 -2.54
C ALA A 840 -43.05 -1.63 -1.25
N LYS A 841 -43.85 -0.79 -0.58
CA LYS A 841 -44.53 -1.02 0.71
C LYS A 841 -44.51 -2.50 1.14
N ARG A 842 -43.53 -2.91 1.95
CA ARG A 842 -43.51 -4.25 2.55
C ARG A 842 -44.75 -4.40 3.42
N ALA A 843 -45.42 -5.54 3.27
CA ALA A 843 -46.30 -6.06 4.30
C ALA A 843 -45.52 -6.13 5.62
N ARG A 844 -46.04 -5.46 6.65
CA ARG A 844 -45.41 -5.32 7.96
C ARG A 844 -45.17 -6.69 8.59
N ALA A 845 -44.00 -6.86 9.20
CA ALA A 845 -43.73 -7.93 10.15
C ALA A 845 -44.78 -7.90 11.28
N ALA A 846 -45.18 -9.08 11.75
CA ALA A 846 -46.20 -9.28 12.77
C ALA A 846 -45.89 -8.46 14.04
N ALA A 847 -46.51 -7.28 14.12
CA ALA A 847 -46.53 -6.46 15.32
C ALA A 847 -47.60 -7.01 16.25
N CYS A 848 -47.34 -6.95 17.55
CA CYS A 848 -48.30 -7.25 18.61
C CYS A 848 -49.67 -6.66 18.26
N HIS A 849 -50.67 -7.51 18.06
CA HIS A 849 -51.96 -7.10 17.49
C HIS A 849 -52.75 -6.16 18.41
N GLU A 850 -52.43 -6.11 19.70
CA GLU A 850 -53.14 -5.34 20.72
C GLU A 850 -53.06 -3.82 20.48
N ASP A 851 -51.85 -3.29 20.24
CA ASP A 851 -51.63 -1.87 19.92
C ASP A 851 -52.36 -1.44 18.63
N GLN A 852 -52.55 -2.38 17.69
CA GLN A 852 -53.29 -2.12 16.46
C GLN A 852 -54.80 -2.08 16.68
N TYR A 853 -55.35 -2.95 17.54
CA TYR A 853 -56.77 -2.87 17.90
C TYR A 853 -57.07 -1.55 18.61
N GLU A 854 -56.25 -1.15 19.58
CA GLU A 854 -56.43 0.09 20.33
C GLU A 854 -56.34 1.32 19.41
N ALA A 855 -55.32 1.38 18.54
CA ALA A 855 -55.17 2.49 17.59
C ALA A 855 -56.34 2.61 16.60
N GLN A 856 -56.91 1.48 16.13
CA GLN A 856 -58.06 1.51 15.21
C GLN A 856 -59.35 1.92 15.91
N ILE A 857 -59.56 1.51 17.16
CA ILE A 857 -60.71 1.95 17.96
C ILE A 857 -60.60 3.43 18.30
N GLU A 858 -59.43 3.91 18.73
CA GLU A 858 -59.22 5.35 18.98
C GLU A 858 -59.47 6.20 17.73
N ALA A 859 -59.05 5.74 16.55
CA ALA A 859 -59.30 6.44 15.30
C ALA A 859 -60.80 6.52 14.98
N ALA A 860 -61.54 5.44 15.22
CA ALA A 860 -63.00 5.40 15.04
C ALA A 860 -63.72 6.33 16.03
N GLU A 861 -63.30 6.35 17.30
CA GLU A 861 -63.85 7.26 18.31
C GLU A 861 -63.59 8.73 17.95
N LYS A 862 -62.36 9.07 17.57
CA LYS A 862 -62.00 10.43 17.11
C LYS A 862 -62.83 10.84 15.89
N ALA A 863 -63.04 9.93 14.93
CA ALA A 863 -63.86 10.20 13.75
C ALA A 863 -65.34 10.44 14.11
N LEU A 864 -65.93 9.62 14.99
CA LEU A 864 -67.31 9.81 15.45
C LEU A 864 -67.48 11.11 16.23
N THR A 865 -66.49 11.46 17.06
CA THR A 865 -66.47 12.72 17.83
C THR A 865 -66.35 13.93 16.90
N ALA A 866 -65.55 13.83 15.83
CA ALA A 866 -65.46 14.85 14.80
C ALA A 866 -66.80 15.04 14.07
N VAL A 867 -67.49 13.96 13.70
CA VAL A 867 -68.83 14.01 13.11
C VAL A 867 -69.84 14.64 14.07
N GLN A 868 -69.79 14.32 15.36
CA GLN A 868 -70.64 14.96 16.38
C GLN A 868 -70.36 16.47 16.49
N SER A 869 -69.08 16.87 16.43
CA SER A 869 -68.71 18.29 16.42
C SER A 869 -69.23 19.04 15.17
N LEU A 870 -69.34 18.36 14.04
CA LEU A 870 -69.89 18.92 12.79
C LEU A 870 -71.41 19.05 12.84
N LEU A 871 -72.10 18.14 13.54
CA LEU A 871 -73.54 18.21 13.80
C LEU A 871 -73.94 19.37 14.72
N HIS A 872 -73.05 19.77 15.63
CA HIS A 872 -73.24 21.00 16.41
C HIS A 872 -73.06 22.28 15.59
N LYS A 873 -72.37 22.21 14.44
CA LYS A 873 -72.04 23.36 13.57
C LYS A 873 -72.96 23.48 12.35
N SER A 874 -73.68 22.44 11.96
CA SER A 874 -74.49 22.40 10.74
C SER A 874 -75.63 21.37 10.82
N THR A 875 -76.69 21.56 10.03
CA THR A 875 -77.81 20.62 9.96
C THR A 875 -77.38 19.26 9.39
N ALA A 876 -77.83 18.18 10.03
CA ALA A 876 -77.44 16.82 9.67
C ALA A 876 -77.82 16.47 8.22
N PRO A 877 -76.89 15.95 7.40
CA PRO A 877 -77.22 15.44 6.07
C PRO A 877 -78.23 14.28 6.14
N VAL A 878 -79.17 14.22 5.20
CA VAL A 878 -80.28 13.24 5.18
C VAL A 878 -79.80 11.78 5.16
N TRP A 879 -78.63 11.52 4.58
CA TRP A 879 -78.02 10.18 4.51
C TRP A 879 -77.27 9.76 5.79
N LEU A 880 -76.96 10.72 6.68
CA LEU A 880 -76.14 10.46 7.86
C LEU A 880 -76.80 9.49 8.86
N PRO A 881 -78.11 9.59 9.18
CA PRO A 881 -78.76 8.64 10.09
C PRO A 881 -78.72 7.20 9.59
N GLU A 882 -78.80 6.98 8.28
CA GLU A 882 -78.76 5.65 7.67
C GLU A 882 -77.34 5.05 7.73
N ARG A 883 -76.32 5.87 7.46
CA ARG A 883 -74.91 5.48 7.65
C ARG A 883 -74.54 5.21 9.10
N LEU A 884 -75.04 6.01 10.04
CA LEU A 884 -74.86 5.74 11.48
C LEU A 884 -75.55 4.45 11.92
N ARG A 885 -76.72 4.13 11.38
CA ARG A 885 -77.39 2.83 11.62
C ARG A 885 -76.57 1.65 11.11
N HIS A 886 -75.96 1.79 9.93
CA HIS A 886 -75.07 0.78 9.38
C HIS A 886 -73.81 0.59 10.24
N ILE A 887 -73.17 1.68 10.69
CA ILE A 887 -72.03 1.63 11.61
C ILE A 887 -72.42 0.99 12.94
N HIS A 888 -73.60 1.30 13.48
CA HIS A 888 -74.11 0.66 14.69
C HIS A 888 -74.28 -0.86 14.50
N GLY A 889 -74.82 -1.31 13.37
CA GLY A 889 -74.92 -2.74 13.05
C GLY A 889 -73.55 -3.44 12.97
N LEU A 890 -72.55 -2.77 12.40
CA LEU A 890 -71.17 -3.27 12.39
C LEU A 890 -70.59 -3.38 13.81
N LEU A 891 -70.81 -2.38 14.67
CA LEU A 891 -70.39 -2.41 16.07
C LEU A 891 -71.07 -3.54 16.86
N THR A 892 -72.37 -3.78 16.64
CA THR A 892 -73.09 -4.89 17.29
C THR A 892 -72.55 -6.25 16.86
N ALA A 893 -72.25 -6.42 15.57
CA ALA A 893 -71.62 -7.66 15.06
C ALA A 893 -70.21 -7.85 15.64
N LEU A 894 -69.45 -6.76 15.79
CA LEU A 894 -68.12 -6.78 16.38
C LEU A 894 -68.17 -7.15 17.87
N GLN A 895 -69.12 -6.59 18.64
CA GLN A 895 -69.36 -6.97 20.04
C GLN A 895 -69.75 -8.44 20.21
N GLN A 896 -70.61 -8.96 19.34
CA GLN A 896 -70.97 -10.39 19.34
C GLN A 896 -69.75 -11.27 19.05
N SER A 897 -68.89 -10.86 18.09
CA SER A 897 -67.66 -11.59 17.78
C SER A 897 -66.65 -11.60 18.95
N VAL A 898 -66.53 -10.49 19.69
CA VAL A 898 -65.67 -10.39 20.87
C VAL A 898 -66.20 -11.26 22.02
N GLN A 899 -67.53 -11.29 22.25
CA GLN A 899 -68.14 -12.16 23.27
C GLN A 899 -67.95 -13.66 22.95
N THR A 900 -68.04 -14.06 21.67
CA THR A 900 -67.80 -15.47 21.27
C THR A 900 -66.34 -15.92 21.38
N VAL A 901 -65.39 -15.00 21.47
CA VAL A 901 -63.96 -15.30 21.68
C VAL A 901 -63.60 -15.34 23.17
N GLY A 902 -64.36 -14.67 24.04
CA GLY A 902 -64.15 -14.66 25.50
C GLY A 902 -64.71 -15.87 26.27
N GLU A 903 -65.52 -16.74 25.64
CA GLU A 903 -66.02 -18.00 26.23
C GLU A 903 -65.24 -19.25 25.75
N ARG A 904 -64.06 -19.07 25.12
CA ARG A 904 -63.13 -20.15 24.76
C ARG A 904 -61.89 -20.19 25.64
#